data_AF-A0A8B8AC01-F1
#
_entry.id   AF-A0A8B8AC01-F1
#
_cell.length_a   1.000
_cell.length_b   1.000
_cell.length_c   1.000
_cell.angle_alpha   90.00
_cell.angle_beta   90.00
_cell.angle_gamma   90.00
#
_symmetry.space_group_name_H-M   'P 1'
#
loop_
_entity.id
_entity.type
_entity.pdbx_description
1 polymer ?
#
loop_
_entity_poly.entity_id
_entity_poly.type
_entity_poly.pdbx_seq_one_letter_code
_entity_poly.pdbx_strand_id
1 'polypeptide(L)'
;MSNNTQTSVDEVEPSEQDKPENPSFSGCDDEKENTYNGLEKGFQLSATDASLLENLIPRSLWKESIYSSLLLEHVISVSTKCVDEIFYAGSVGEGLGLISLFMEENFDIDVMLTDKNRLVVERQDIHLHECFQILKLQNSSSYPGYATLKLPYTNCDAEYLYGEDFKHELKDSFITESISVLFEYNACSIITTHGPAKVVDFDWNYFRDRSPEIIPMLPKTIDFVSSIRCFEWPSVADEWTDRRRFNWPSIELITEIKKMGCDVVPFGCHGSSTHIKEWRISFVRAERHLIHSLNDAQLKTFVLLKMVFRSRVLGAEFHNTISSYVAKCSFFWVSEEHDGSKWKDTHCIKYLWLCLQKIRYFVEEGNCPHYFMRKCNVLHGKLNDEKKNRLIFKIDIFTYISRFKSNMYTLPTFINVTSLNLGRDNCGLDIIARNNLEETLAVWIFDVMHTTYNDQLMDAIRDLLEFLIDLLEFHIGFERKLDSCPRVLFINGLTDFVRCNLERLYNVAILSKNVQHEKLKTLISQIYRGFPIEYPAVGHITQVAHKLFTNKLYERVLAFLEQYIVKFKQMPFLGIQGMQFTRICTSYKDEMEKFRNVWPPVCNITFFKLEESILSDDIRLELFAAEIALKQQKHKKYYLYCINVHPLVYIYYMKYKCCRNLKGNSAYTVGETYTAIKDLVKQVLAYTSYEYYSLNLLGCCLTEEGCLRGAIKIFSKAYQKRLHRNSVLYHTALLLSKAFIGFETAGTDPKISKSSAAKKSVES
;
A
#
# COMPACT_ATOMS: atom_id res chain seq x y z
N MET A 1 -31.19 56.60 37.24
CA MET A 1 -32.59 57.04 37.11
C MET A 1 -32.62 58.23 36.17
N SER A 2 -33.43 58.10 35.11
CA SER A 2 -34.09 59.16 34.31
C SER A 2 -33.26 60.19 33.53
N ASN A 3 -32.95 59.86 32.27
CA ASN A 3 -33.49 60.45 31.02
C ASN A 3 -33.96 61.93 31.07
N ASN A 4 -33.48 62.80 30.17
CA ASN A 4 -33.82 62.84 28.72
C ASN A 4 -33.50 64.20 28.05
N THR A 5 -32.84 64.16 26.87
CA THR A 5 -33.11 64.89 25.58
C THR A 5 -33.21 66.44 25.54
N GLN A 6 -32.72 67.22 24.56
CA GLN A 6 -32.30 67.00 23.17
C GLN A 6 -31.70 68.30 22.55
N THR A 7 -31.24 68.19 21.28
CA THR A 7 -30.86 69.20 20.23
C THR A 7 -29.38 69.63 20.20
N SER A 8 -28.50 69.22 19.27
CA SER A 8 -28.45 69.06 17.79
C SER A 8 -27.78 70.25 17.10
N VAL A 9 -26.52 70.12 16.68
CA VAL A 9 -25.90 70.77 15.51
C VAL A 9 -24.75 69.87 15.01
N ASP A 10 -24.66 69.76 13.69
CA ASP A 10 -23.92 68.82 12.84
C ASP A 10 -22.38 68.83 12.98
N GLU A 11 -21.76 67.64 12.93
CA GLU A 11 -20.35 67.46 12.55
C GLU A 11 -20.19 66.28 11.58
N VAL A 12 -19.31 66.51 10.61
CA VAL A 12 -19.15 65.87 9.30
C VAL A 12 -18.37 64.55 9.40
N GLU A 13 -18.89 63.47 8.82
CA GLU A 13 -18.16 62.21 8.59
C GLU A 13 -17.06 62.37 7.51
N PRO A 14 -15.83 61.87 7.72
CA PRO A 14 -14.88 61.65 6.64
C PRO A 14 -15.09 60.29 5.97
N SER A 15 -15.08 60.34 4.65
CA SER A 15 -15.25 59.29 3.65
C SER A 15 -14.38 58.03 3.83
N GLU A 16 -15.02 56.85 3.76
CA GLU A 16 -14.38 55.57 3.43
C GLU A 16 -13.95 55.55 1.94
N GLN A 17 -12.66 55.71 1.67
CA GLN A 17 -12.03 55.25 0.44
C GLN A 17 -10.72 54.55 0.83
N ASP A 18 -10.73 53.22 0.83
CA ASP A 18 -9.62 52.33 0.46
C ASP A 18 -10.02 50.87 0.75
N LYS A 19 -10.82 50.29 -0.14
CA LYS A 19 -10.97 48.84 -0.31
C LYS A 19 -10.53 48.50 -1.74
N PRO A 20 -9.65 47.51 -1.97
CA PRO A 20 -9.30 47.10 -3.32
C PRO A 20 -10.51 46.39 -3.94
N GLU A 21 -11.12 47.03 -4.93
CA GLU A 21 -12.15 46.45 -5.78
C GLU A 21 -11.56 45.31 -6.62
N ASN A 22 -12.20 44.14 -6.57
CA ASN A 22 -12.02 43.10 -7.58
C ASN A 22 -12.57 43.62 -8.91
N PRO A 23 -11.89 43.42 -10.05
CA PRO A 23 -12.44 43.81 -11.34
C PRO A 23 -13.62 42.90 -11.69
N SER A 24 -14.84 43.40 -11.50
CA SER A 24 -16.06 42.83 -12.05
C SER A 24 -16.10 43.07 -13.55
N PHE A 25 -16.06 41.98 -14.34
CA PHE A 25 -16.36 42.01 -15.77
C PHE A 25 -17.85 42.36 -15.97
N SER A 26 -18.17 43.62 -16.24
CA SER A 26 -19.48 44.03 -16.77
C SER A 26 -19.33 45.20 -17.74
N GLY A 27 -19.56 44.93 -19.02
CA GLY A 27 -19.46 45.88 -20.13
C GLY A 27 -19.20 45.17 -21.46
N CYS A 28 -20.07 45.39 -22.45
CA CYS A 28 -20.19 44.75 -23.78
C CYS A 28 -20.70 43.30 -23.81
N ASP A 29 -22.01 43.11 -23.67
CA ASP A 29 -22.63 41.79 -23.74
C ASP A 29 -22.76 41.27 -25.20
N ASP A 30 -23.03 42.11 -26.20
CA ASP A 30 -23.27 41.62 -27.59
C ASP A 30 -21.99 41.20 -28.36
N GLU A 31 -20.84 41.85 -28.12
CA GLU A 31 -19.56 41.44 -28.74
C GLU A 31 -18.92 40.25 -28.00
N LYS A 32 -19.12 40.15 -26.68
CA LYS A 32 -18.69 38.99 -25.90
C LYS A 32 -19.50 37.76 -26.26
N GLU A 33 -20.81 37.89 -26.49
CA GLU A 33 -21.67 36.76 -26.87
C GLU A 33 -21.33 36.21 -28.26
N ASN A 34 -21.03 37.07 -29.24
CA ASN A 34 -20.54 36.63 -30.57
C ASN A 34 -19.14 35.99 -30.52
N THR A 35 -18.23 36.53 -29.70
CA THR A 35 -16.89 35.95 -29.51
C THR A 35 -16.97 34.62 -28.75
N TYR A 36 -17.82 34.51 -27.73
CA TYR A 36 -18.12 33.27 -27.02
C TYR A 36 -18.75 32.22 -27.94
N ASN A 37 -19.71 32.59 -28.78
CA ASN A 37 -20.33 31.68 -29.75
C ASN A 37 -19.33 31.17 -30.80
N GLY A 38 -18.37 32.00 -31.23
CA GLY A 38 -17.24 31.58 -32.07
C GLY A 38 -16.26 30.64 -31.36
N LEU A 39 -15.98 30.92 -30.08
CA LEU A 39 -15.13 30.10 -29.22
C LEU A 39 -15.74 28.72 -28.97
N GLU A 40 -17.05 28.65 -28.69
CA GLU A 40 -17.77 27.39 -28.45
C GLU A 40 -17.82 26.50 -29.69
N LYS A 41 -18.01 27.08 -30.89
CA LYS A 41 -17.85 26.35 -32.16
C LYS A 41 -16.44 25.76 -32.31
N GLY A 42 -15.41 26.51 -31.90
CA GLY A 42 -14.02 26.05 -31.90
C GLY A 42 -13.77 24.80 -31.05
N PHE A 43 -14.59 24.54 -30.02
CA PHE A 43 -14.43 23.42 -29.09
C PHE A 43 -15.40 22.24 -29.31
N GLN A 44 -16.32 22.29 -30.27
CA GLN A 44 -17.22 21.17 -30.59
C GLN A 44 -16.46 19.90 -31.01
N LEU A 45 -16.65 18.79 -30.30
CA LEU A 45 -15.97 17.52 -30.60
C LEU A 45 -16.66 16.78 -31.75
N SER A 46 -15.88 16.18 -32.65
CA SER A 46 -16.43 15.18 -33.57
C SER A 46 -16.78 13.89 -32.81
N ALA A 47 -17.56 12.99 -33.43
CA ALA A 47 -17.88 11.70 -32.81
C ALA A 47 -16.62 10.86 -32.50
N THR A 48 -15.62 10.93 -33.38
CA THR A 48 -14.31 10.27 -33.20
C THR A 48 -13.54 10.86 -32.03
N ASP A 49 -13.50 12.19 -31.93
CA ASP A 49 -12.82 12.90 -30.84
C ASP A 49 -13.45 12.60 -29.48
N ALA A 50 -14.78 12.55 -29.42
CA ALA A 50 -15.52 12.20 -28.22
C ALA A 50 -15.18 10.77 -27.76
N SER A 51 -15.09 9.81 -28.69
CA SER A 51 -14.73 8.43 -28.38
C SER A 51 -13.29 8.28 -27.85
N LEU A 52 -12.33 9.04 -28.39
CA LEU A 52 -10.94 9.05 -27.88
C LEU A 52 -10.86 9.59 -26.45
N LEU A 53 -11.66 10.61 -26.13
CA LEU A 53 -11.68 11.25 -24.81
C LEU A 53 -12.50 10.48 -23.77
N GLU A 54 -13.48 9.69 -24.21
CA GLU A 54 -14.29 8.82 -23.34
C GLU A 54 -13.40 7.84 -22.56
N ASN A 55 -12.44 7.23 -23.24
CA ASN A 55 -11.54 6.20 -22.72
C ASN A 55 -10.20 6.75 -22.20
N LEU A 56 -10.05 8.06 -22.05
CA LEU A 56 -8.79 8.66 -21.60
C LEU A 56 -8.41 8.20 -20.18
N ILE A 57 -9.39 8.17 -19.28
CA ILE A 57 -9.27 7.66 -17.92
C ILE A 57 -10.66 7.24 -17.40
N PRO A 58 -10.99 5.95 -17.43
CA PRO A 58 -12.23 5.47 -16.82
C PRO A 58 -12.24 5.77 -15.31
N ARG A 59 -13.39 6.22 -14.80
CA ARG A 59 -13.61 6.54 -13.38
C ARG A 59 -13.27 5.37 -12.45
N SER A 60 -13.62 4.16 -12.86
CA SER A 60 -13.31 2.90 -12.16
C SER A 60 -11.82 2.71 -11.99
N LEU A 61 -11.06 2.79 -13.08
CA LEU A 61 -9.62 2.59 -13.10
C LEU A 61 -8.88 3.62 -12.25
N TRP A 62 -9.32 4.88 -12.31
CA TRP A 62 -8.74 5.93 -11.47
C TRP A 62 -8.97 5.67 -9.98
N LYS A 63 -10.20 5.31 -9.58
CA LYS A 63 -10.52 5.01 -8.19
C LYS A 63 -9.75 3.79 -7.68
N GLU A 64 -9.65 2.75 -8.49
CA GLU A 64 -8.84 1.57 -8.18
C GLU A 64 -7.35 1.91 -8.01
N SER A 65 -6.80 2.78 -8.85
CA SER A 65 -5.41 3.25 -8.72
C SER A 65 -5.19 4.02 -7.41
N ILE A 66 -6.18 4.81 -6.98
CA ILE A 66 -6.18 5.47 -5.66
C ILE A 66 -6.13 4.42 -4.56
N TYR A 67 -7.05 3.46 -4.56
CA TYR A 67 -7.10 2.42 -3.54
C TYR A 67 -5.83 1.57 -3.47
N SER A 68 -5.26 1.22 -4.63
CA SER A 68 -4.03 0.45 -4.69
C SER A 68 -2.87 1.23 -4.05
N SER A 69 -2.80 2.54 -4.29
CA SER A 69 -1.79 3.41 -3.70
C SER A 69 -1.97 3.56 -2.19
N LEU A 70 -3.22 3.72 -1.71
CA LEU A 70 -3.53 3.77 -0.28
C LEU A 70 -3.23 2.45 0.44
N LEU A 71 -3.55 1.31 -0.18
CA LEU A 71 -3.20 -0.01 0.33
C LEU A 71 -1.68 -0.14 0.46
N LEU A 72 -0.95 0.34 -0.54
CA LEU A 72 0.51 0.35 -0.55
C LEU A 72 1.08 1.17 0.62
N GLU A 73 0.58 2.39 0.86
CA GLU A 73 0.96 3.23 2.02
C GLU A 73 0.76 2.48 3.32
N HIS A 74 -0.42 1.87 3.46
CA HIS A 74 -0.78 1.16 4.67
C HIS A 74 0.12 -0.06 4.90
N VAL A 75 0.27 -0.92 3.88
CA VAL A 75 1.12 -2.12 3.94
C VAL A 75 2.57 -1.76 4.28
N ILE A 76 3.14 -0.72 3.65
CA ILE A 76 4.51 -0.31 3.95
C ILE A 76 4.60 0.27 5.36
N SER A 77 3.62 1.09 5.78
CA SER A 77 3.57 1.61 7.14
C SER A 77 3.50 0.51 8.19
N VAL A 78 2.95 -0.67 7.86
CA VAL A 78 2.97 -1.83 8.75
C VAL A 78 4.28 -2.63 8.64
N SER A 79 4.80 -2.82 7.42
CA SER A 79 5.94 -3.71 7.12
C SER A 79 7.27 -3.14 7.59
N THR A 80 7.43 -1.84 7.38
CA THR A 80 8.60 -1.11 7.83
C THR A 80 8.35 -0.75 9.28
N LYS A 81 9.33 -1.00 10.16
CA LYS A 81 9.39 -0.35 11.49
C LYS A 81 9.66 1.16 11.34
N CYS A 82 9.18 1.76 10.26
CA CYS A 82 9.41 3.14 9.90
C CYS A 82 8.77 3.98 11.00
N VAL A 83 9.62 4.74 11.66
CA VAL A 83 9.21 5.74 12.65
C VAL A 83 8.30 6.78 11.98
N ASP A 84 8.45 6.97 10.68
CA ASP A 84 7.71 7.95 9.89
C ASP A 84 6.47 7.36 9.22
N GLU A 85 5.46 8.19 9.01
CA GLU A 85 4.29 7.90 8.17
C GLU A 85 4.66 8.06 6.70
N ILE A 86 4.33 7.08 5.87
CA ILE A 86 4.58 7.14 4.42
C ILE A 86 3.34 7.66 3.72
N PHE A 87 3.53 8.64 2.84
CA PHE A 87 2.48 9.24 2.04
C PHE A 87 2.94 9.35 0.58
N TYR A 88 2.27 8.69 -0.36
CA TYR A 88 2.49 8.91 -1.79
C TYR A 88 1.85 10.22 -2.22
N ALA A 89 2.69 11.08 -2.78
CA ALA A 89 2.29 12.32 -3.41
C ALA A 89 2.34 12.18 -4.95
N GLY A 90 2.16 13.31 -5.63
CA GLY A 90 2.30 13.38 -7.08
C GLY A 90 1.41 12.40 -7.83
N SER A 91 1.90 11.89 -8.96
CA SER A 91 1.10 11.07 -9.88
C SER A 91 0.57 9.79 -9.24
N VAL A 92 1.39 9.11 -8.44
CA VAL A 92 0.99 7.87 -7.75
C VAL A 92 -0.10 8.18 -6.73
N GLY A 93 0.14 9.13 -5.82
CA GLY A 93 -0.84 9.55 -4.81
C GLY A 93 -2.14 10.09 -5.40
N GLU A 94 -2.09 10.78 -6.54
CA GLU A 94 -3.25 11.31 -7.26
C GLU A 94 -4.08 10.22 -7.98
N GLY A 95 -3.64 8.95 -7.95
CA GLY A 95 -4.29 7.85 -8.67
C GLY A 95 -3.97 7.81 -10.17
N LEU A 96 -2.97 8.55 -10.62
CA LEU A 96 -2.57 8.71 -12.02
C LEU A 96 -1.26 8.00 -12.36
N GLY A 97 -0.75 7.14 -11.45
CA GLY A 97 0.48 6.38 -11.62
C GLY A 97 0.44 5.53 -12.90
N LEU A 98 -0.61 4.74 -13.10
CA LEU A 98 -0.78 3.88 -14.27
C LEU A 98 -0.79 4.66 -15.59
N ILE A 99 -1.54 5.77 -15.66
CA ILE A 99 -1.56 6.60 -16.88
C ILE A 99 -0.19 7.24 -17.12
N SER A 100 0.52 7.59 -16.05
CA SER A 100 1.89 8.11 -16.14
C SER A 100 2.83 7.08 -16.77
N LEU A 101 2.67 5.78 -16.49
CA LEU A 101 3.42 4.70 -17.17
C LEU A 101 3.23 4.75 -18.68
N PHE A 102 1.99 5.01 -19.11
CA PHE A 102 1.59 4.97 -20.52
C PHE A 102 1.86 6.25 -21.31
N MET A 103 2.27 7.33 -20.66
CA MET A 103 2.72 8.51 -21.37
C MET A 103 4.10 8.31 -22.04
N GLU A 104 4.80 7.19 -21.79
CA GLU A 104 6.14 6.80 -22.30
C GLU A 104 7.23 7.88 -22.16
N GLU A 105 7.09 8.70 -21.14
CA GLU A 105 8.08 9.70 -20.74
C GLU A 105 8.58 9.31 -19.35
N ASN A 106 9.79 9.73 -18.98
CA ASN A 106 10.31 9.46 -17.65
C ASN A 106 9.35 10.02 -16.58
N PHE A 107 8.99 9.22 -15.57
CA PHE A 107 8.37 9.73 -14.34
C PHE A 107 9.13 9.36 -13.10
N ASP A 108 8.89 10.20 -12.12
CA ASP A 108 9.22 10.15 -10.73
C ASP A 108 8.04 9.64 -9.88
N ILE A 109 8.37 9.03 -8.75
CA ILE A 109 7.43 8.77 -7.66
C ILE A 109 7.78 9.70 -6.51
N ASP A 110 6.81 10.51 -6.08
CA ASP A 110 6.94 11.38 -4.92
C ASP A 110 6.50 10.66 -3.65
N VAL A 111 7.39 10.56 -2.67
CA VAL A 111 7.12 9.96 -1.35
C VAL A 111 7.43 10.98 -0.27
N MET A 112 6.44 11.26 0.57
CA MET A 112 6.63 12.05 1.78
C MET A 112 6.75 11.13 2.99
N LEU A 113 7.82 11.30 3.75
CA LEU A 113 8.07 10.65 5.03
C LEU A 113 7.72 11.64 6.14
N THR A 114 6.74 11.33 6.97
CA THR A 114 6.25 12.25 7.99
C THR A 114 6.65 11.79 9.38
N ASP A 115 7.49 12.58 10.05
CA ASP A 115 7.98 12.28 11.40
C ASP A 115 6.82 12.24 12.41
N LYS A 116 6.67 11.11 13.10
CA LYS A 116 5.63 10.89 14.13
C LYS A 116 6.07 11.28 15.54
N ASN A 117 7.35 11.52 15.77
CA ASN A 117 7.89 11.91 17.08
C ASN A 117 7.82 13.42 17.31
N ARG A 118 7.50 14.20 16.28
CA ARG A 118 7.40 15.65 16.33
C ARG A 118 6.01 16.09 15.89
N LEU A 119 5.45 17.07 16.60
CA LEU A 119 4.14 17.64 16.30
C LEU A 119 4.27 19.16 16.21
N VAL A 120 3.74 19.74 15.13
CA VAL A 120 3.71 21.19 14.93
C VAL A 120 2.33 21.74 15.28
N VAL A 121 2.32 22.85 16.00
CA VAL A 121 1.12 23.64 16.34
C VAL A 121 1.37 25.11 16.05
N GLU A 122 0.37 25.82 15.54
CA GLU A 122 0.35 27.26 15.32
C GLU A 122 -0.56 27.98 16.32
N ARG A 123 -1.79 27.50 16.52
CA ARG A 123 -2.81 28.24 17.27
C ARG A 123 -2.93 27.76 18.69
N GLN A 124 -3.02 26.45 18.87
CA GLN A 124 -3.14 25.84 20.19
C GLN A 124 -1.82 25.93 20.96
N ASP A 125 -1.95 26.11 22.27
CA ASP A 125 -0.87 25.89 23.22
C ASP A 125 -1.11 24.53 23.86
N ILE A 126 -0.26 23.56 23.49
CA ILE A 126 -0.33 22.19 23.98
C ILE A 126 0.79 22.00 25.01
N HIS A 127 0.43 21.45 26.18
CA HIS A 127 1.41 21.09 27.21
C HIS A 127 2.33 19.96 26.72
N LEU A 128 3.59 19.98 27.17
CA LEU A 128 4.57 18.93 26.87
C LEU A 128 3.99 17.54 27.16
N HIS A 129 4.09 16.65 26.18
CA HIS A 129 3.72 15.24 26.30
C HIS A 129 4.98 14.39 26.27
N GLU A 130 5.02 13.29 27.03
CA GLU A 130 6.21 12.42 27.12
C GLU A 130 6.53 11.68 25.81
N CYS A 131 5.63 11.69 24.83
CA CYS A 131 5.71 10.84 23.63
C CYS A 131 6.09 11.60 22.35
N PHE A 132 6.01 12.93 22.31
CA PHE A 132 6.32 13.71 21.12
C PHE A 132 6.83 15.11 21.47
N GLN A 133 7.77 15.61 20.66
CA GLN A 133 8.29 16.96 20.76
C GLN A 133 7.33 17.94 20.07
N ILE A 134 6.84 18.94 20.82
CA ILE A 134 5.93 19.96 20.31
C ILE A 134 6.75 21.14 19.76
N LEU A 135 6.41 21.62 18.56
CA LEU A 135 7.04 22.73 17.86
C LEU A 135 5.99 23.81 17.56
N LYS A 136 6.31 25.08 17.82
CA LYS A 136 5.42 26.20 17.50
C LYS A 136 5.74 26.75 16.12
N LEU A 137 4.78 26.71 15.21
CA LEU A 137 4.86 27.32 13.88
C LEU A 137 4.71 28.83 14.00
N GLN A 138 5.69 29.56 13.48
CA GLN A 138 5.65 31.02 13.36
C GLN A 138 5.84 31.40 11.90
N ASN A 139 4.79 31.94 11.27
CA ASN A 139 4.85 32.38 9.88
C ASN A 139 6.00 33.38 9.68
N SER A 140 6.77 33.17 8.61
CA SER A 140 7.89 34.04 8.25
C SER A 140 7.36 35.41 7.84
N SER A 141 7.94 36.47 8.39
CA SER A 141 7.69 37.84 7.94
C SER A 141 8.27 38.11 6.54
N SER A 142 9.25 37.30 6.10
CA SER A 142 9.98 37.50 4.84
C SER A 142 9.13 37.13 3.63
N TYR A 143 8.43 35.99 3.68
CA TYR A 143 7.63 35.52 2.55
C TYR A 143 6.46 34.61 2.98
N PRO A 144 5.21 34.86 2.52
CA PRO A 144 4.07 34.00 2.81
C PRO A 144 4.27 32.56 2.34
N GLY A 145 3.85 31.59 3.16
CA GLY A 145 4.01 30.16 2.88
C GLY A 145 5.31 29.54 3.40
N TYR A 146 6.16 30.35 4.05
CA TYR A 146 7.29 29.88 4.84
C TYR A 146 7.08 30.21 6.32
N ALA A 147 7.66 29.41 7.20
CA ALA A 147 7.57 29.55 8.65
C ALA A 147 8.88 29.15 9.32
N THR A 148 9.05 29.53 10.59
CA THR A 148 10.06 28.96 11.48
C THR A 148 9.37 28.07 12.51
N LEU A 149 10.08 27.06 13.01
CA LEU A 149 9.58 26.14 14.02
C LEU A 149 10.31 26.41 15.34
N LYS A 150 9.64 27.11 16.26
CA LYS A 150 10.19 27.47 17.56
C LYS A 150 10.04 26.31 18.54
N LEU A 151 11.08 26.07 19.33
CA LEU A 151 11.08 25.10 20.41
C LEU A 151 10.47 25.77 21.65
N PRO A 152 9.28 25.37 22.12
CA PRO A 152 8.57 26.08 23.17
C PRO A 152 9.24 25.94 24.55
N TYR A 153 9.92 24.81 24.81
CA TYR A 153 10.63 24.53 26.06
C TYR A 153 11.79 23.56 25.81
N THR A 154 13.03 24.04 25.86
CA THR A 154 14.25 23.21 25.74
C THR A 154 15.22 23.48 26.88
N ASN A 155 15.94 22.42 27.31
CA ASN A 155 17.13 22.52 28.17
C ASN A 155 18.41 22.81 27.34
N CYS A 156 18.26 23.12 26.05
CA CYS A 156 19.34 23.29 25.08
C CYS A 156 19.32 24.73 24.54
N ASP A 157 20.49 25.29 24.19
CA ASP A 157 20.65 26.65 23.66
C ASP A 157 19.95 26.92 22.29
N ALA A 158 19.34 25.91 21.68
CA ALA A 158 18.66 26.04 20.40
C ALA A 158 17.22 26.55 20.56
N GLU A 159 16.94 27.73 19.99
CA GLU A 159 15.60 28.37 20.01
C GLU A 159 14.66 27.82 18.91
N TYR A 160 15.21 27.33 17.80
CA TYR A 160 14.44 26.85 16.64
C TYR A 160 14.92 25.47 16.18
N LEU A 161 14.03 24.71 15.56
CA LEU A 161 14.41 23.55 14.75
C LEU A 161 14.84 24.04 13.36
N TYR A 162 16.10 23.84 13.03
CA TYR A 162 16.69 24.28 11.76
C TYR A 162 16.30 23.32 10.65
N GLY A 163 15.68 23.83 9.58
CA GLY A 163 15.25 23.03 8.45
C GLY A 163 16.43 22.35 7.76
N GLU A 164 17.54 23.06 7.58
CA GLU A 164 18.74 22.49 6.93
C GLU A 164 19.30 21.30 7.71
N ASP A 165 19.34 21.38 9.04
CA ASP A 165 19.80 20.27 9.89
C ASP A 165 18.86 19.07 9.82
N PHE A 166 17.55 19.32 9.88
CA PHE A 166 16.53 18.26 9.80
C PHE A 166 16.58 17.51 8.46
N LYS A 167 16.87 18.21 7.36
CA LYS A 167 17.05 17.59 6.05
C LYS A 167 18.17 16.54 6.02
N HIS A 168 19.19 16.71 6.87
CA HIS A 168 20.28 15.74 7.03
C HIS A 168 19.96 14.59 8.00
N GLU A 169 18.86 14.67 8.77
CA GLU A 169 18.41 13.55 9.63
C GLU A 169 17.96 12.35 8.79
N LEU A 170 17.44 12.58 7.57
CA LEU A 170 17.10 11.50 6.63
C LEU A 170 18.37 10.89 6.02
N LYS A 171 18.81 9.77 6.61
CA LYS A 171 20.02 9.07 6.20
C LYS A 171 19.82 8.25 4.93
N ASP A 172 20.80 8.33 4.02
CA ASP A 172 20.83 7.52 2.80
C ASP A 172 20.77 6.01 3.07
N SER A 173 21.32 5.56 4.21
CA SER A 173 21.25 4.16 4.66
C SER A 173 19.81 3.71 4.92
N PHE A 174 18.98 4.58 5.49
CA PHE A 174 17.57 4.29 5.76
C PHE A 174 16.76 4.19 4.45
N ILE A 175 17.04 5.08 3.50
CA ILE A 175 16.43 5.03 2.16
C ILE A 175 16.82 3.73 1.45
N THR A 176 18.11 3.38 1.48
CA THR A 176 18.62 2.15 0.84
C THR A 176 18.00 0.91 1.48
N GLU A 177 17.89 0.85 2.80
CA GLU A 177 17.22 -0.24 3.52
C GLU A 177 15.73 -0.34 3.12
N SER A 178 15.01 0.79 3.13
CA SER A 178 13.59 0.85 2.75
C SER A 178 13.37 0.39 1.31
N ILE A 179 14.20 0.82 0.36
CA ILE A 179 14.12 0.40 -1.05
C ILE A 179 14.50 -1.07 -1.21
N SER A 180 15.48 -1.56 -0.45
CA SER A 180 15.86 -2.98 -0.48
C SER A 180 14.72 -3.90 0.01
N VAL A 181 13.89 -3.41 0.93
CA VAL A 181 12.65 -4.08 1.36
C VAL A 181 11.60 -4.04 0.25
N LEU A 182 11.41 -2.89 -0.40
CA LEU A 182 10.38 -2.73 -1.44
C LEU A 182 10.69 -3.51 -2.72
N PHE A 183 11.92 -3.48 -3.21
CA PHE A 183 12.29 -4.00 -4.53
C PHE A 183 13.13 -5.29 -4.47
N GLU A 184 13.36 -5.86 -3.28
CA GLU A 184 14.10 -7.12 -3.05
C GLU A 184 15.57 -7.13 -3.54
N TYR A 185 16.08 -6.03 -4.09
CA TYR A 185 17.45 -5.88 -4.63
C TYR A 185 17.97 -4.46 -4.42
N ASN A 186 19.29 -4.30 -4.36
CA ASN A 186 19.92 -2.97 -4.48
C ASN A 186 19.82 -2.50 -5.94
N ALA A 187 18.67 -1.93 -6.30
CA ALA A 187 18.45 -1.26 -7.59
C ALA A 187 18.85 0.23 -7.55
N CYS A 188 19.21 0.75 -6.37
CA CYS A 188 19.70 2.11 -6.20
C CYS A 188 21.06 2.28 -6.87
N SER A 189 21.15 3.22 -7.81
CA SER A 189 22.41 3.58 -8.43
C SER A 189 23.06 4.78 -7.74
N ILE A 190 22.29 5.85 -7.50
CA ILE A 190 22.77 7.14 -6.98
C ILE A 190 21.67 7.76 -6.11
N ILE A 191 22.04 8.28 -4.94
CA ILE A 191 21.19 9.13 -4.10
C ILE A 191 21.72 10.55 -4.19
N THR A 192 20.93 11.48 -4.73
CA THR A 192 21.25 12.91 -4.77
C THR A 192 20.29 13.70 -3.90
N THR A 193 20.57 15.00 -3.69
CA THR A 193 19.70 15.88 -2.93
C THR A 193 19.29 17.07 -3.80
N HIS A 194 17.98 17.24 -4.01
CA HIS A 194 17.40 18.32 -4.81
C HIS A 194 16.30 19.03 -4.03
N GLY A 195 16.54 20.29 -3.66
CA GLY A 195 15.61 21.03 -2.81
C GLY A 195 15.40 20.33 -1.46
N PRO A 196 14.14 20.03 -1.05
CA PRO A 196 13.86 19.24 0.15
C PRO A 196 13.95 17.73 -0.07
N ALA A 197 14.12 17.26 -1.30
CA ALA A 197 14.05 15.85 -1.65
C ALA A 197 15.42 15.16 -1.67
N LYS A 198 15.46 13.93 -1.19
CA LYS A 198 16.47 12.91 -1.50
C LYS A 198 15.97 12.14 -2.72
N VAL A 199 16.68 12.28 -3.85
CA VAL A 199 16.27 11.69 -5.14
C VAL A 199 17.08 10.43 -5.37
N VAL A 200 16.39 9.32 -5.60
CA VAL A 200 17.00 8.02 -5.88
C VAL A 200 16.81 7.68 -7.35
N ASP A 201 17.91 7.48 -8.08
CA ASP A 201 17.90 7.05 -9.48
C ASP A 201 18.04 5.52 -9.57
N PHE A 202 17.18 4.89 -10.37
CA PHE A 202 17.13 3.44 -10.53
C PHE A 202 17.76 2.98 -11.84
N ASP A 203 18.69 2.01 -11.74
CA ASP A 203 19.18 1.30 -12.92
C ASP A 203 18.38 0.02 -13.17
N TRP A 204 17.32 0.15 -13.97
CA TRP A 204 16.46 -0.97 -14.33
C TRP A 204 17.09 -1.97 -15.31
N ASN A 205 18.32 -1.75 -15.79
CA ASN A 205 18.98 -2.68 -16.71
C ASN A 205 19.16 -4.08 -16.10
N TYR A 206 19.18 -4.19 -14.76
CA TYR A 206 19.21 -5.47 -14.06
C TYR A 206 17.94 -6.33 -14.29
N PHE A 207 16.81 -5.72 -14.64
CA PHE A 207 15.53 -6.41 -14.89
C PHE A 207 15.34 -6.83 -16.35
N ARG A 208 16.29 -6.50 -17.24
CA ARG A 208 16.23 -6.77 -18.70
C ARG A 208 15.95 -8.24 -19.04
N ASP A 209 16.46 -9.16 -18.24
CA ASP A 209 16.30 -10.59 -18.48
C ASP A 209 15.00 -11.18 -17.90
N ARG A 210 14.27 -10.45 -17.03
CA ARG A 210 13.04 -10.94 -16.38
C ARG A 210 11.76 -10.43 -17.04
N SER A 211 11.70 -9.17 -17.46
CA SER A 211 10.50 -8.58 -18.08
C SER A 211 10.87 -7.37 -18.95
N PRO A 212 11.50 -7.56 -20.12
CA PRO A 212 11.98 -6.47 -20.96
C PRO A 212 10.86 -5.53 -21.43
N GLU A 213 9.62 -6.01 -21.52
CA GLU A 213 8.45 -5.25 -21.95
C GLU A 213 8.01 -4.18 -20.93
N ILE A 214 8.38 -4.32 -19.65
CA ILE A 214 7.94 -3.44 -18.56
C ILE A 214 8.98 -2.37 -18.23
N ILE A 215 10.24 -2.58 -18.60
CA ILE A 215 11.35 -1.67 -18.25
C ILE A 215 11.14 -0.22 -18.70
N PRO A 216 10.66 0.07 -19.93
CA PRO A 216 10.37 1.44 -20.35
C PRO A 216 9.29 2.13 -19.50
N MET A 217 8.51 1.34 -18.75
CA MET A 217 7.40 1.78 -17.93
C MET A 217 7.78 1.94 -16.45
N LEU A 218 8.99 1.59 -16.03
CA LEU A 218 9.39 1.70 -14.61
C LEU A 218 9.73 3.15 -14.23
N PRO A 219 9.48 3.55 -12.97
CA PRO A 219 9.78 4.90 -12.51
C PRO A 219 11.29 5.16 -12.60
N LYS A 220 11.69 6.27 -13.20
CA LYS A 220 13.12 6.63 -13.31
C LYS A 220 13.69 6.99 -11.94
N THR A 221 12.95 7.78 -11.17
CA THR A 221 13.38 8.27 -9.86
C THR A 221 12.31 8.06 -8.81
N ILE A 222 12.75 8.02 -7.55
CA ILE A 222 11.88 8.19 -6.38
C ILE A 222 12.40 9.34 -5.54
N ASP A 223 11.53 10.31 -5.26
CA ASP A 223 11.83 11.52 -4.52
C ASP A 223 11.29 11.39 -3.09
N PHE A 224 12.19 11.29 -2.11
CA PHE A 224 11.83 11.21 -0.69
C PHE A 224 11.93 12.58 -0.04
N VAL A 225 10.83 13.07 0.55
CA VAL A 225 10.78 14.33 1.29
C VAL A 225 10.39 14.08 2.73
N SER A 226 11.24 14.47 3.68
CA SER A 226 10.88 14.45 5.11
C SER A 226 10.00 15.64 5.47
N SER A 227 9.04 15.42 6.36
CA SER A 227 8.09 16.44 6.80
C SER A 227 7.65 16.22 8.25
N ILE A 228 7.02 17.24 8.84
CA ILE A 228 6.38 17.14 10.16
C ILE A 228 4.92 17.58 10.04
N ARG A 229 4.00 16.89 10.72
CA ARG A 229 2.56 17.21 10.71
C ARG A 229 2.25 18.49 11.51
N CYS A 230 1.43 19.35 10.92
CA CYS A 230 0.64 20.37 11.59
C CYS A 230 -0.84 20.06 11.36
N PHE A 231 -1.54 19.52 12.35
CA PHE A 231 -2.97 19.18 12.19
C PHE A 231 -3.89 20.40 12.17
N GLU A 232 -3.37 21.58 12.51
CA GLU A 232 -4.12 22.83 12.45
C GLU A 232 -4.09 23.41 11.03
N TRP A 233 -5.22 23.97 10.60
CA TRP A 233 -5.26 24.79 9.39
C TRP A 233 -4.48 26.09 9.67
N PRO A 234 -3.40 26.37 8.93
CA PRO A 234 -2.53 27.49 9.26
C PRO A 234 -3.22 28.82 8.93
N SER A 235 -3.00 29.83 9.77
CA SER A 235 -3.67 31.15 9.68
C SER A 235 -3.43 31.86 8.34
N VAL A 236 -2.27 31.64 7.72
CA VAL A 236 -1.95 32.15 6.38
C VAL A 236 -2.89 31.63 5.28
N ALA A 237 -3.62 30.54 5.54
CA ALA A 237 -4.57 29.94 4.62
C ALA A 237 -6.06 30.15 5.03
N ASP A 238 -6.35 30.95 6.06
CA ASP A 238 -7.73 31.14 6.54
C ASP A 238 -8.69 31.66 5.47
N GLU A 239 -8.21 32.57 4.62
CA GLU A 239 -8.99 33.14 3.50
C GLU A 239 -9.54 32.05 2.57
N TRP A 240 -8.84 30.93 2.40
CA TRP A 240 -9.30 29.85 1.53
C TRP A 240 -10.59 29.21 2.04
N THR A 241 -10.82 29.18 3.36
CA THR A 241 -12.01 28.53 3.93
C THR A 241 -13.29 29.35 3.72
N ASP A 242 -13.18 30.68 3.75
CA ASP A 242 -14.31 31.61 3.63
C ASP A 242 -14.45 32.22 2.22
N ARG A 243 -13.62 31.78 1.27
CA ARG A 243 -13.60 32.29 -0.09
C ARG A 243 -14.92 32.04 -0.81
N ARG A 244 -15.41 33.04 -1.56
CA ARG A 244 -16.58 32.90 -2.44
C ARG A 244 -16.25 32.03 -3.66
N ARG A 245 -17.11 31.05 -3.97
CA ARG A 245 -16.91 30.04 -5.03
C ARG A 245 -18.18 29.71 -5.81
N PHE A 246 -18.03 29.10 -6.99
CA PHE A 246 -19.13 28.60 -7.83
C PHE A 246 -19.27 27.07 -7.71
N ASN A 247 -19.70 26.59 -6.54
CA ASN A 247 -20.07 25.19 -6.26
C ASN A 247 -18.95 24.14 -6.17
N TRP A 248 -17.68 24.48 -6.44
CA TRP A 248 -16.55 23.60 -6.16
C TRP A 248 -15.40 24.35 -5.47
N PRO A 249 -14.77 23.77 -4.43
CA PRO A 249 -15.18 22.55 -3.70
C PRO A 249 -16.50 22.74 -2.94
N SER A 250 -17.20 21.65 -2.60
CA SER A 250 -18.41 21.74 -1.76
C SER A 250 -18.06 22.14 -0.32
N ILE A 251 -19.04 22.58 0.46
CA ILE A 251 -18.83 23.00 1.86
C ILE A 251 -18.34 21.83 2.72
N GLU A 252 -18.86 20.62 2.46
CA GLU A 252 -18.44 19.39 3.12
C GLU A 252 -16.97 19.10 2.82
N LEU A 253 -16.58 19.19 1.54
CA LEU A 253 -15.20 18.97 1.11
C LEU A 253 -14.23 20.02 1.68
N ILE A 254 -14.65 21.30 1.77
CA ILE A 254 -13.87 22.35 2.44
C ILE A 254 -13.68 22.01 3.92
N THR A 255 -14.73 21.53 4.58
CA THR A 255 -14.69 21.14 6.00
C THR A 255 -13.74 19.97 6.24
N GLU A 256 -13.75 18.98 5.35
CA GLU A 256 -12.80 17.86 5.39
C GLU A 256 -11.36 18.32 5.18
N ILE A 257 -11.11 19.15 4.15
CA ILE A 257 -9.78 19.69 3.86
C ILE A 257 -9.24 20.50 5.02
N LYS A 258 -10.07 21.34 5.65
CA LYS A 258 -9.65 22.15 6.80
C LYS A 258 -9.15 21.27 7.96
N LYS A 259 -9.79 20.10 8.19
CA LYS A 259 -9.39 19.14 9.23
C LYS A 259 -8.07 18.43 8.91
N MET A 260 -7.63 18.41 7.66
CA MET A 260 -6.35 17.80 7.27
C MET A 260 -5.14 18.65 7.68
N GLY A 261 -5.31 19.93 8.03
CA GLY A 261 -4.20 20.81 8.38
C GLY A 261 -3.18 20.98 7.25
N CYS A 262 -1.89 20.98 7.58
CA CYS A 262 -0.78 21.05 6.62
C CYS A 262 0.44 20.23 7.09
N ASP A 263 1.42 20.09 6.21
CA ASP A 263 2.73 19.53 6.51
C ASP A 263 3.77 20.65 6.42
N VAL A 264 4.86 20.57 7.17
CA VAL A 264 6.01 21.47 7.00
C VAL A 264 7.22 20.70 6.49
N VAL A 265 7.86 21.22 5.45
CA VAL A 265 9.03 20.60 4.80
C VAL A 265 10.27 21.48 4.95
N PRO A 266 11.47 20.89 5.12
CA PRO A 266 12.72 21.61 5.37
C PRO A 266 13.23 22.29 4.09
N PHE A 267 12.61 23.40 3.71
CA PHE A 267 12.98 24.17 2.54
C PHE A 267 12.80 25.66 2.82
N GLY A 268 13.90 26.38 2.94
CA GLY A 268 13.90 27.83 3.14
C GLY A 268 13.58 28.62 1.88
N CYS A 269 13.13 29.86 2.06
CA CYS A 269 12.86 30.74 0.94
C CYS A 269 14.17 31.20 0.31
N HIS A 270 14.29 31.09 -1.02
CA HIS A 270 15.51 31.49 -1.72
C HIS A 270 15.75 33.00 -1.59
N GLY A 271 16.96 33.39 -1.20
CA GLY A 271 17.31 34.79 -0.93
C GLY A 271 16.91 35.31 0.45
N SER A 272 16.24 34.48 1.28
CA SER A 272 15.97 34.84 2.68
C SER A 272 17.24 34.75 3.54
N SER A 273 17.48 35.77 4.36
CA SER A 273 18.58 35.76 5.36
C SER A 273 18.39 34.68 6.43
N THR A 274 17.16 34.19 6.61
CA THR A 274 16.78 33.15 7.57
C THR A 274 16.54 31.78 6.95
N HIS A 275 16.88 31.57 5.67
CA HIS A 275 16.54 30.35 4.92
C HIS A 275 16.93 29.04 5.64
N ILE A 276 18.05 28.99 6.36
CA ILE A 276 18.49 27.80 7.11
C ILE A 276 17.54 27.40 8.25
N LYS A 277 16.75 28.35 8.78
CA LYS A 277 15.76 28.16 9.86
C LYS A 277 14.34 27.96 9.31
N GLU A 278 14.14 28.23 8.02
CA GLU A 278 12.82 28.29 7.42
C GLU A 278 12.35 26.92 6.93
N TRP A 279 11.04 26.76 7.02
CA TRP A 279 10.28 25.60 6.60
C TRP A 279 9.20 26.07 5.64
N ARG A 280 8.92 25.29 4.60
CA ARG A 280 7.83 25.59 3.66
C ARG A 280 6.57 24.86 4.11
N ILE A 281 5.46 25.58 4.15
CA ILE A 281 4.13 25.00 4.41
C ILE A 281 3.66 24.27 3.14
N SER A 282 3.24 23.02 3.31
CA SER A 282 2.80 22.12 2.25
C SER A 282 1.38 21.65 2.52
N PHE A 283 0.54 21.66 1.49
CA PHE A 283 -0.86 21.19 1.55
C PHE A 283 -1.07 19.91 0.76
N VAL A 284 -0.01 19.10 0.58
CA VAL A 284 -0.02 17.94 -0.31
C VAL A 284 -1.16 16.95 -0.03
N ARG A 285 -1.53 16.78 1.24
CA ARG A 285 -2.67 15.95 1.67
C ARG A 285 -4.01 16.52 1.22
N ALA A 286 -4.22 17.83 1.41
CA ALA A 286 -5.41 18.54 0.95
C ALA A 286 -5.51 18.58 -0.59
N GLU A 287 -4.38 18.77 -1.29
CA GLU A 287 -4.32 18.70 -2.75
C GLU A 287 -4.75 17.32 -3.26
N ARG A 288 -4.21 16.25 -2.66
CA ARG A 288 -4.55 14.88 -3.02
C ARG A 288 -6.05 14.63 -2.82
N HIS A 289 -6.61 15.09 -1.71
CA HIS A 289 -8.04 14.97 -1.42
C HIS A 289 -8.92 15.72 -2.44
N LEU A 290 -8.53 16.94 -2.83
CA LEU A 290 -9.20 17.67 -3.92
C LEU A 290 -9.15 16.90 -5.22
N ILE A 291 -7.99 16.34 -5.59
CA ILE A 291 -7.86 15.54 -6.80
C ILE A 291 -8.76 14.30 -6.72
N HIS A 292 -8.80 13.58 -5.59
CA HIS A 292 -9.65 12.41 -5.39
C HIS A 292 -11.16 12.72 -5.45
N SER A 293 -11.54 13.98 -5.27
CA SER A 293 -12.93 14.45 -5.32
C SER A 293 -13.42 14.90 -6.71
N LEU A 294 -12.53 14.99 -7.71
CA LEU A 294 -12.89 15.52 -9.03
C LEU A 294 -14.02 14.74 -9.68
N ASN A 295 -14.87 15.42 -10.46
CA ASN A 295 -15.79 14.76 -11.40
C ASN A 295 -15.05 14.30 -12.67
N ASP A 296 -15.73 13.59 -13.56
CA ASP A 296 -15.08 12.95 -14.71
C ASP A 296 -14.53 13.98 -15.73
N ALA A 297 -15.24 15.08 -15.95
CA ALA A 297 -14.80 16.17 -16.82
C ALA A 297 -13.56 16.89 -16.27
N GLN A 298 -13.55 17.17 -14.97
CA GLN A 298 -12.42 17.73 -14.24
C GLN A 298 -11.21 16.79 -14.30
N LEU A 299 -11.42 15.50 -14.04
CA LEU A 299 -10.38 14.48 -14.09
C LEU A 299 -9.74 14.39 -15.48
N LYS A 300 -10.55 14.30 -16.54
CA LYS A 300 -10.07 14.30 -17.93
C LYS A 300 -9.27 15.56 -18.25
N THR A 301 -9.75 16.72 -17.83
CA THR A 301 -9.05 18.00 -18.02
C THR A 301 -7.70 18.01 -17.30
N PHE A 302 -7.65 17.52 -16.06
CA PHE A 302 -6.43 17.43 -15.27
C PHE A 302 -5.40 16.48 -15.92
N VAL A 303 -5.84 15.31 -16.41
CA VAL A 303 -4.98 14.37 -17.15
C VAL A 303 -4.43 14.99 -18.44
N LEU A 304 -5.27 15.68 -19.22
CA LEU A 304 -4.82 16.37 -20.43
C LEU A 304 -3.80 17.47 -20.13
N LEU A 305 -3.99 18.23 -19.04
CA LEU A 305 -3.03 19.24 -18.61
C LEU A 305 -1.69 18.59 -18.25
N LYS A 306 -1.73 17.44 -17.58
CA LYS A 306 -0.54 16.65 -17.25
C LYS A 306 0.17 16.15 -18.51
N MET A 307 -0.56 15.70 -19.52
CA MET A 307 -0.02 15.30 -20.83
C MET A 307 0.71 16.45 -21.54
N VAL A 308 0.16 17.67 -21.52
CA VAL A 308 0.81 18.86 -22.10
C VAL A 308 2.14 19.15 -21.40
N PHE A 309 2.16 19.12 -20.07
CA PHE A 309 3.37 19.37 -19.30
C PHE A 309 4.42 18.28 -19.50
N ARG A 310 3.99 17.01 -19.53
CA ARG A 310 4.90 15.87 -19.67
C ARG A 310 5.49 15.74 -21.07
N SER A 311 4.72 16.05 -22.12
CA SER A 311 5.22 16.06 -23.51
C SER A 311 6.28 17.13 -23.79
N ARG A 312 6.52 18.05 -22.84
CA ARG A 312 7.43 19.19 -22.98
C ARG A 312 7.15 20.06 -24.22
N VAL A 313 5.94 20.02 -24.79
CA VAL A 313 5.60 20.63 -26.10
C VAL A 313 5.81 22.15 -26.17
N LEU A 314 5.67 22.84 -25.03
CA LEU A 314 5.93 24.28 -24.89
C LEU A 314 7.44 24.63 -24.79
N GLY A 315 8.33 23.66 -24.92
CA GLY A 315 9.79 23.82 -24.94
C GLY A 315 10.45 23.89 -23.56
N ALA A 316 11.74 23.52 -23.51
CA ALA A 316 12.49 23.35 -22.26
C ALA A 316 12.49 24.60 -21.36
N GLU A 317 12.68 25.79 -21.91
CA GLU A 317 12.63 27.05 -21.14
C GLU A 317 11.29 27.26 -20.42
N PHE A 318 10.17 26.91 -21.07
CA PHE A 318 8.86 27.00 -20.44
C PHE A 318 8.78 26.03 -19.27
N HIS A 319 9.07 24.76 -19.49
CA HIS A 319 8.91 23.72 -18.46
C HIS A 319 9.95 23.79 -17.34
N ASN A 320 11.07 24.48 -17.54
CA ASN A 320 12.04 24.76 -16.49
C ASN A 320 11.63 25.97 -15.62
N THR A 321 10.73 26.83 -16.11
CA THR A 321 10.28 28.03 -15.41
C THR A 321 8.88 27.83 -14.79
N ILE A 322 7.96 27.28 -15.57
CA ILE A 322 6.58 26.97 -15.22
C ILE A 322 6.52 25.48 -14.86
N SER A 323 6.43 25.19 -13.57
CA SER A 323 6.39 23.82 -13.07
C SER A 323 5.00 23.18 -13.25
N SER A 324 4.93 21.85 -13.12
CA SER A 324 3.68 21.09 -13.00
C SER A 324 2.81 21.59 -11.83
N TYR A 325 3.42 22.14 -10.77
CA TYR A 325 2.68 22.75 -9.66
C TYR A 325 1.95 24.04 -10.06
N VAL A 326 2.53 24.87 -10.94
CA VAL A 326 1.81 26.04 -11.51
C VAL A 326 0.63 25.56 -12.36
N ALA A 327 0.80 24.47 -13.11
CA ALA A 327 -0.28 23.83 -13.85
C ALA A 327 -1.41 23.36 -12.91
N LYS A 328 -1.06 22.65 -11.83
CA LYS A 328 -2.02 22.21 -10.82
C LYS A 328 -2.77 23.39 -10.18
N CYS A 329 -2.06 24.45 -9.80
CA CYS A 329 -2.68 25.68 -9.30
C CYS A 329 -3.67 26.26 -10.32
N SER A 330 -3.29 26.35 -11.60
CA SER A 330 -4.18 26.85 -12.65
C SER A 330 -5.46 26.03 -12.77
N PHE A 331 -5.34 24.70 -12.66
CA PHE A 331 -6.48 23.79 -12.70
C PHE A 331 -7.42 23.99 -11.50
N PHE A 332 -6.89 24.13 -10.29
CA PHE A 332 -7.71 24.40 -9.11
C PHE A 332 -8.41 25.76 -9.19
N TRP A 333 -7.73 26.81 -9.64
CA TRP A 333 -8.34 28.11 -9.84
C TRP A 333 -9.45 28.07 -10.90
N VAL A 334 -9.22 27.44 -12.05
CA VAL A 334 -10.25 27.29 -13.09
C VAL A 334 -11.44 26.47 -12.58
N SER A 335 -11.19 25.43 -11.79
CA SER A 335 -12.24 24.59 -11.17
C SER A 335 -13.07 25.34 -10.13
N GLU A 336 -12.47 26.28 -9.40
CA GLU A 336 -13.15 27.10 -8.39
C GLU A 336 -13.96 28.26 -9.02
N GLU A 337 -13.43 28.85 -10.09
CA GLU A 337 -14.01 30.03 -10.76
C GLU A 337 -15.15 29.67 -11.72
N HIS A 338 -15.24 28.41 -12.15
CA HIS A 338 -16.30 27.92 -13.02
C HIS A 338 -17.26 27.04 -12.25
N ASP A 339 -18.55 27.20 -12.53
CA ASP A 339 -19.59 26.40 -11.91
C ASP A 339 -19.36 24.89 -12.10
N GLY A 340 -19.15 24.17 -11.00
CA GLY A 340 -18.95 22.72 -10.95
C GLY A 340 -19.98 21.93 -11.77
N SER A 341 -21.23 22.40 -11.81
CA SER A 341 -22.33 21.76 -12.56
C SER A 341 -22.20 21.88 -14.09
N LYS A 342 -21.36 22.80 -14.58
CA LYS A 342 -21.13 23.04 -16.02
C LYS A 342 -19.97 22.20 -16.58
N TRP A 343 -19.23 21.49 -15.73
CA TRP A 343 -18.16 20.59 -16.15
C TRP A 343 -18.75 19.35 -16.85
N LYS A 344 -18.78 19.40 -18.18
CA LYS A 344 -19.21 18.30 -19.04
C LYS A 344 -18.01 17.68 -19.74
N ASP A 345 -18.00 16.35 -19.86
CA ASP A 345 -16.93 15.60 -20.51
C ASP A 345 -16.64 16.09 -21.93
N THR A 346 -17.69 16.46 -22.66
CA THR A 346 -17.59 16.98 -24.03
C THR A 346 -16.87 18.32 -24.13
N HIS A 347 -16.61 18.99 -23.01
CA HIS A 347 -15.95 20.29 -22.93
C HIS A 347 -14.56 20.23 -22.26
N CYS A 348 -14.01 19.05 -21.98
CA CYS A 348 -12.71 18.94 -21.30
C CYS A 348 -11.56 19.67 -22.04
N ILE A 349 -11.58 19.71 -23.39
CA ILE A 349 -10.63 20.48 -24.19
C ILE A 349 -10.80 21.99 -23.98
N LYS A 350 -12.02 22.50 -23.85
CA LYS A 350 -12.28 23.92 -23.52
C LYS A 350 -11.72 24.25 -22.13
N TYR A 351 -11.94 23.39 -21.14
CA TYR A 351 -11.39 23.62 -19.80
C TYR A 351 -9.86 23.52 -19.75
N LEU A 352 -9.26 22.63 -20.53
CA LEU A 352 -7.81 22.58 -20.69
C LEU A 352 -7.26 23.89 -21.28
N TRP A 353 -7.92 24.41 -22.31
CA TRP A 353 -7.57 25.70 -22.88
C TRP A 353 -7.64 26.81 -21.83
N LEU A 354 -8.71 26.85 -21.03
CA LEU A 354 -8.85 27.81 -19.92
C LEU A 354 -7.73 27.67 -18.88
N CYS A 355 -7.29 26.46 -18.52
CA CYS A 355 -6.13 26.26 -17.64
C CYS A 355 -4.85 26.87 -18.24
N LEU A 356 -4.61 26.68 -19.54
CA LEU A 356 -3.44 27.26 -20.21
C LEU A 356 -3.55 28.80 -20.32
N GLN A 357 -4.74 29.35 -20.54
CA GLN A 357 -4.97 30.79 -20.46
C GLN A 357 -4.76 31.33 -19.04
N LYS A 358 -5.13 30.56 -18.01
CA LYS A 358 -4.89 30.92 -16.62
C LYS A 358 -3.38 30.95 -16.32
N ILE A 359 -2.61 30.01 -16.83
CA ILE A 359 -1.14 30.03 -16.76
C ILE A 359 -0.58 31.25 -17.49
N ARG A 360 -1.08 31.56 -18.70
CA ARG A 360 -0.69 32.75 -19.46
C ARG A 360 -0.89 34.01 -18.62
N TYR A 361 -2.06 34.16 -18.02
CA TYR A 361 -2.38 35.26 -17.12
C TYR A 361 -1.42 35.33 -15.92
N PHE A 362 -1.13 34.20 -15.26
CA PHE A 362 -0.16 34.19 -14.16
C PHE A 362 1.25 34.62 -14.60
N VAL A 363 1.67 34.29 -15.82
CA VAL A 363 2.97 34.72 -16.36
C VAL A 363 2.97 36.22 -16.65
N GLU A 364 1.90 36.73 -17.26
CA GLU A 364 1.70 38.16 -17.55
C GLU A 364 1.81 39.00 -16.28
N GLU A 365 1.04 38.65 -15.25
CA GLU A 365 1.08 39.30 -13.94
C GLU A 365 2.39 39.03 -13.18
N GLY A 366 3.12 37.98 -13.55
CA GLY A 366 4.24 37.47 -12.76
C GLY A 366 3.80 36.91 -11.40
N ASN A 367 2.52 36.54 -11.28
CA ASN A 367 1.89 36.10 -10.05
C ASN A 367 1.03 34.86 -10.29
N CYS A 368 1.45 33.72 -9.73
CA CYS A 368 0.63 32.52 -9.59
C CYS A 368 0.29 32.37 -8.10
N PRO A 369 -0.89 32.79 -7.64
CA PRO A 369 -1.26 32.64 -6.24
C PRO A 369 -1.42 31.15 -5.90
N HIS A 370 -0.76 30.73 -4.83
CA HIS A 370 -0.94 29.39 -4.26
C HIS A 370 -2.41 29.17 -3.92
N TYR A 371 -2.96 28.02 -4.28
CA TYR A 371 -4.40 27.79 -4.20
C TYR A 371 -4.96 28.01 -2.78
N PHE A 372 -4.33 27.42 -1.76
CA PHE A 372 -4.70 27.58 -0.35
C PHE A 372 -4.17 28.87 0.33
N MET A 373 -3.07 29.44 -0.18
CA MET A 373 -2.40 30.59 0.44
C MET A 373 -2.32 31.72 -0.60
N ARG A 374 -3.42 32.45 -0.81
CA ARG A 374 -3.54 33.41 -1.94
C ARG A 374 -2.39 34.44 -2.01
N LYS A 375 -1.82 34.83 -0.86
CA LYS A 375 -0.69 35.78 -0.76
C LYS A 375 0.68 35.17 -1.10
N CYS A 376 0.79 33.85 -1.20
CA CYS A 376 2.01 33.15 -1.58
C CYS A 376 2.07 33.02 -3.12
N ASN A 377 2.98 33.75 -3.76
CA ASN A 377 3.21 33.66 -5.22
C ASN A 377 4.18 32.51 -5.56
N VAL A 378 3.71 31.52 -6.32
CA VAL A 378 4.48 30.34 -6.77
C VAL A 378 5.52 30.70 -7.86
N LEU A 379 5.35 31.83 -8.54
CA LEU A 379 6.25 32.35 -9.58
C LEU A 379 7.27 33.36 -9.05
N HIS A 380 7.31 33.59 -7.73
CA HIS A 380 8.23 34.54 -7.12
C HIS A 380 9.70 34.25 -7.49
N GLY A 381 10.40 35.28 -7.97
CA GLY A 381 11.80 35.21 -8.37
C GLY A 381 12.08 34.43 -9.68
N LYS A 382 11.06 33.92 -10.38
CA LYS A 382 11.27 33.07 -11.58
C LYS A 382 11.24 33.82 -12.91
N LEU A 383 10.64 35.00 -12.95
CA LEU A 383 10.32 35.73 -14.17
C LEU A 383 10.98 37.11 -14.21
N ASN A 384 11.40 37.51 -15.41
CA ASN A 384 11.73 38.88 -15.78
C ASN A 384 10.93 39.24 -17.06
N ASP A 385 10.92 40.51 -17.45
CA ASP A 385 10.04 40.98 -18.55
C ASP A 385 10.30 40.28 -19.88
N GLU A 386 11.57 40.03 -20.22
CA GLU A 386 11.94 39.30 -21.44
C GLU A 386 11.40 37.85 -21.42
N LYS A 387 11.61 37.13 -20.31
CA LYS A 387 11.10 35.76 -20.14
C LYS A 387 9.58 35.74 -20.18
N LYS A 388 8.89 36.68 -19.53
CA LYS A 388 7.41 36.77 -19.58
C LYS A 388 6.91 36.78 -21.01
N ASN A 389 7.41 37.69 -21.84
CA ASN A 389 6.99 37.84 -23.24
C ASN A 389 7.23 36.55 -24.04
N ARG A 390 8.40 35.92 -23.87
CA ARG A 390 8.74 34.67 -24.55
C ARG A 390 7.85 33.51 -24.14
N LEU A 391 7.53 33.38 -22.85
CA LEU A 391 6.66 32.32 -22.35
C LEU A 391 5.21 32.51 -22.80
N ILE A 392 4.70 33.75 -22.72
CA ILE A 392 3.36 34.10 -23.23
C ILE A 392 3.24 33.73 -24.71
N PHE A 393 4.22 34.12 -25.54
CA PHE A 393 4.22 33.80 -26.96
C PHE A 393 4.11 32.28 -27.24
N LYS A 394 4.82 31.45 -26.46
CA LYS A 394 4.73 29.98 -26.60
C LYS A 394 3.36 29.45 -26.23
N ILE A 395 2.76 29.98 -25.16
CA ILE A 395 1.38 29.59 -24.77
C ILE A 395 0.40 30.02 -25.87
N ASP A 396 0.51 31.24 -26.38
CA ASP A 396 -0.39 31.79 -27.40
C ASP A 396 -0.35 30.99 -28.70
N ILE A 397 0.84 30.59 -29.18
CA ILE A 397 0.97 29.71 -30.34
C ILE A 397 0.28 28.37 -30.10
N PHE A 398 0.54 27.75 -28.96
CA PHE A 398 0.00 26.42 -28.68
C PHE A 398 -1.53 26.46 -28.51
N THR A 399 -2.03 27.51 -27.86
CA THR A 399 -3.45 27.69 -27.50
C THR A 399 -4.29 28.41 -28.55
N TYR A 400 -3.72 28.72 -29.72
CA TYR A 400 -4.46 29.33 -30.81
C TYR A 400 -5.65 28.47 -31.23
N ILE A 401 -6.87 29.03 -31.13
CA ILE A 401 -8.14 28.28 -31.15
C ILE A 401 -8.26 27.32 -32.34
N SER A 402 -7.87 27.75 -33.55
CA SER A 402 -8.02 26.92 -34.75
C SER A 402 -7.06 25.73 -34.81
N ARG A 403 -5.96 25.75 -34.03
CA ARG A 403 -4.95 24.68 -34.00
C ARG A 403 -4.92 23.89 -32.71
N PHE A 404 -5.49 24.43 -31.63
CA PHE A 404 -5.36 23.86 -30.30
C PHE A 404 -5.77 22.39 -30.21
N LYS A 405 -6.91 22.01 -30.80
CA LYS A 405 -7.33 20.59 -30.88
C LYS A 405 -6.32 19.71 -31.61
N SER A 406 -5.85 20.16 -32.78
CA SER A 406 -4.85 19.43 -33.56
C SER A 406 -3.56 19.27 -32.75
N ASN A 407 -3.08 20.35 -32.13
CA ASN A 407 -1.89 20.33 -31.29
C ASN A 407 -2.03 19.28 -30.17
N MET A 408 -3.19 19.23 -29.51
CA MET A 408 -3.50 18.25 -28.48
C MET A 408 -3.50 16.81 -28.98
N TYR A 409 -4.19 16.52 -30.09
CA TYR A 409 -4.26 15.16 -30.64
C TYR A 409 -2.94 14.67 -31.25
N THR A 410 -2.03 15.58 -31.59
CA THR A 410 -0.67 15.24 -32.06
C THR A 410 0.35 15.04 -30.94
N LEU A 411 -0.02 15.25 -29.66
CA LEU A 411 0.91 15.05 -28.56
C LEU A 411 1.29 13.56 -28.44
N PRO A 412 2.59 13.22 -28.36
CA PRO A 412 3.02 11.84 -28.14
C PRO A 412 2.36 11.21 -26.91
N THR A 413 2.29 11.96 -25.80
CA THR A 413 1.64 11.51 -24.56
C THR A 413 0.15 11.22 -24.73
N PHE A 414 -0.56 11.97 -25.59
CA PHE A 414 -1.97 11.72 -25.88
C PHE A 414 -2.15 10.49 -26.77
N ILE A 415 -1.34 10.39 -27.84
CA ILE A 415 -1.35 9.25 -28.78
C ILE A 415 -1.07 7.96 -28.02
N ASN A 416 -0.04 7.95 -27.17
CA ASN A 416 0.38 6.77 -26.42
C ASN A 416 -0.74 6.28 -25.48
N VAL A 417 -1.35 7.18 -24.70
CA VAL A 417 -2.43 6.80 -23.78
C VAL A 417 -3.70 6.36 -24.52
N THR A 418 -4.10 7.06 -25.58
CA THR A 418 -5.33 6.71 -26.32
C THR A 418 -5.18 5.46 -27.19
N SER A 419 -3.96 5.12 -27.63
CA SER A 419 -3.70 3.89 -28.38
C SER A 419 -4.01 2.61 -27.59
N LEU A 420 -3.96 2.70 -26.26
CA LEU A 420 -4.17 1.58 -25.35
C LEU A 420 -5.65 1.23 -25.14
N ASN A 421 -6.58 2.10 -25.57
CA ASN A 421 -8.03 1.93 -25.37
C ASN A 421 -8.41 1.58 -23.91
N LEU A 422 -7.90 2.36 -22.94
CA LEU A 422 -8.16 2.13 -21.51
C LEU A 422 -9.67 2.09 -21.24
N GLY A 423 -10.17 0.99 -20.69
CA GLY A 423 -11.60 0.82 -20.40
C GLY A 423 -12.40 -0.04 -21.39
N ARG A 424 -11.82 -0.48 -22.51
CA ARG A 424 -12.30 -1.67 -23.24
C ARG A 424 -11.61 -2.91 -22.68
N ASP A 425 -12.36 -4.01 -22.55
CA ASP A 425 -11.80 -5.30 -22.14
C ASP A 425 -10.55 -5.64 -23.00
N ASN A 426 -9.44 -5.96 -22.33
CA ASN A 426 -8.24 -6.60 -22.88
C ASN A 426 -7.20 -5.72 -23.63
N CYS A 427 -6.73 -4.61 -23.05
CA CYS A 427 -5.35 -4.19 -23.36
C CYS A 427 -4.37 -5.05 -22.54
N GLY A 428 -3.54 -5.86 -23.22
CA GLY A 428 -2.62 -6.79 -22.55
C GLY A 428 -1.67 -6.10 -21.56
N LEU A 429 -1.20 -4.89 -21.85
CA LEU A 429 -0.27 -4.14 -21.00
C LEU A 429 -0.91 -3.65 -19.69
N ASP A 430 -2.15 -3.16 -19.74
CA ASP A 430 -2.89 -2.76 -18.55
C ASP A 430 -3.12 -3.94 -17.61
N ILE A 431 -3.52 -5.09 -18.16
CA ILE A 431 -3.68 -6.34 -17.40
C ILE A 431 -2.36 -6.77 -16.76
N ILE A 432 -1.25 -6.70 -17.49
CA ILE A 432 0.09 -7.06 -16.98
C ILE A 432 0.50 -6.14 -15.83
N ALA A 433 0.42 -4.82 -16.02
CA ALA A 433 0.81 -3.84 -15.01
C ALA A 433 -0.02 -4.01 -13.72
N ARG A 434 -1.32 -4.21 -13.86
CA ARG A 434 -2.24 -4.48 -12.76
C ARG A 434 -1.94 -5.78 -12.02
N ASN A 435 -1.77 -6.89 -12.75
CA ASN A 435 -1.43 -8.18 -12.14
C ASN A 435 -0.10 -8.11 -11.37
N ASN A 436 0.90 -7.39 -11.88
CA ASN A 436 2.18 -7.22 -11.20
C ASN A 436 2.07 -6.38 -9.92
N LEU A 437 1.20 -5.35 -9.91
CA LEU A 437 0.92 -4.59 -8.69
C LEU A 437 0.24 -5.47 -7.64
N GLU A 438 -0.76 -6.26 -8.07
CA GLU A 438 -1.44 -7.25 -7.24
C GLU A 438 -0.45 -8.31 -6.70
N GLU A 439 0.49 -8.83 -7.52
CA GLU A 439 1.59 -9.70 -7.06
C GLU A 439 2.36 -9.06 -5.91
N THR A 440 2.84 -7.84 -6.16
CA THR A 440 3.77 -7.12 -5.30
C THR A 440 3.10 -6.84 -3.95
N LEU A 441 1.84 -6.39 -3.98
CA LEU A 441 1.03 -6.18 -2.79
C LEU A 441 0.85 -7.47 -1.99
N ALA A 442 0.57 -8.59 -2.65
CA ALA A 442 0.41 -9.87 -1.97
C ALA A 442 1.69 -10.34 -1.28
N VAL A 443 2.85 -10.16 -1.94
CA VAL A 443 4.16 -10.45 -1.35
C VAL A 443 4.42 -9.58 -0.12
N TRP A 444 4.16 -8.28 -0.20
CA TRP A 444 4.40 -7.39 0.95
C TRP A 444 3.47 -7.65 2.12
N ILE A 445 2.19 -7.94 1.86
CA ILE A 445 1.25 -8.37 2.91
C ILE A 445 1.75 -9.66 3.56
N PHE A 446 2.28 -10.60 2.77
CA PHE A 446 2.86 -11.83 3.30
C PHE A 446 4.10 -11.57 4.17
N ASP A 447 4.97 -10.64 3.76
CA ASP A 447 6.16 -10.24 4.53
C ASP A 447 5.79 -9.54 5.84
N VAL A 448 4.79 -8.64 5.83
CA VAL A 448 4.21 -8.02 7.03
C VAL A 448 3.84 -9.08 8.05
N MET A 449 3.14 -10.13 7.60
CA MET A 449 2.65 -11.18 8.48
C MET A 449 3.76 -12.03 9.12
N HIS A 450 4.98 -11.95 8.60
CA HIS A 450 6.13 -12.69 9.11
C HIS A 450 6.97 -11.94 10.16
N THR A 451 6.70 -10.65 10.38
CA THR A 451 7.52 -9.81 11.26
C THR A 451 7.41 -10.21 12.74
N THR A 452 8.37 -9.78 13.56
CA THR A 452 8.46 -10.16 14.98
C THR A 452 7.30 -9.56 15.80
N TYR A 453 6.70 -10.34 16.69
CA TYR A 453 5.53 -9.96 17.48
C TYR A 453 5.82 -8.76 18.36
N ASN A 454 5.02 -7.71 18.19
CA ASN A 454 4.78 -6.69 19.19
C ASN A 454 3.30 -6.27 19.12
N ASP A 455 2.78 -5.63 20.18
CA ASP A 455 1.37 -5.23 20.23
C ASP A 455 1.04 -4.22 19.10
N GLN A 456 1.99 -3.37 18.69
CA GLN A 456 1.85 -2.42 17.58
C GLN A 456 1.60 -3.10 16.22
N LEU A 457 2.27 -4.21 15.94
CA LEU A 457 2.09 -5.00 14.71
C LEU A 457 0.68 -5.59 14.66
N MET A 458 0.14 -6.04 15.79
CA MET A 458 -1.23 -6.59 15.85
C MET A 458 -2.28 -5.54 15.52
N ASP A 459 -2.11 -4.32 16.06
CA ASP A 459 -2.97 -3.19 15.73
C ASP A 459 -2.86 -2.86 14.23
N ALA A 460 -1.64 -2.77 13.71
CA ALA A 460 -1.41 -2.45 12.31
C ALA A 460 -1.96 -3.50 11.32
N ILE A 461 -1.87 -4.80 11.63
CA ILE A 461 -2.49 -5.88 10.84
C ILE A 461 -4.03 -5.80 10.92
N ARG A 462 -4.59 -5.42 12.06
CA ARG A 462 -6.04 -5.19 12.18
C ARG A 462 -6.48 -4.02 11.29
N ASP A 463 -5.74 -2.92 11.32
CA ASP A 463 -6.02 -1.76 10.46
C ASP A 463 -5.91 -2.16 8.97
N LEU A 464 -4.96 -3.03 8.61
CA LEU A 464 -4.82 -3.56 7.24
C LEU A 464 -6.04 -4.41 6.86
N LEU A 465 -6.56 -5.22 7.78
CA LEU A 465 -7.76 -6.01 7.54
C LEU A 465 -8.99 -5.13 7.32
N GLU A 466 -9.17 -4.08 8.14
CA GLU A 466 -10.25 -3.12 7.99
C GLU A 466 -10.17 -2.43 6.62
N PHE A 467 -8.98 -1.97 6.23
CA PHE A 467 -8.76 -1.37 4.91
C PHE A 467 -9.09 -2.34 3.75
N LEU A 468 -8.68 -3.61 3.85
CA LEU A 468 -9.00 -4.62 2.83
C LEU A 468 -10.50 -4.92 2.73
N ILE A 469 -11.22 -4.86 3.86
CA ILE A 469 -12.68 -4.99 3.89
C ILE A 469 -13.34 -3.80 3.19
N ASP A 470 -12.93 -2.57 3.52
CA ASP A 470 -13.44 -1.35 2.87
C ASP A 470 -13.20 -1.38 1.36
N LEU A 471 -12.00 -1.83 0.96
CA LEU A 471 -11.64 -2.01 -0.45
C LEU A 471 -12.53 -3.06 -1.14
N LEU A 472 -12.78 -4.19 -0.47
CA LEU A 472 -13.65 -5.24 -0.98
C LEU A 472 -15.09 -4.74 -1.16
N GLU A 473 -15.63 -4.02 -0.17
CA GLU A 473 -16.96 -3.42 -0.22
C GLU A 473 -17.08 -2.39 -1.35
N PHE A 474 -16.03 -1.57 -1.57
CA PHE A 474 -15.96 -0.64 -2.68
C PHE A 474 -16.08 -1.37 -4.04
N HIS A 475 -15.31 -2.44 -4.25
CA HIS A 475 -15.35 -3.19 -5.51
C HIS A 475 -16.70 -3.92 -5.72
N ILE A 476 -17.26 -4.51 -4.65
CA ILE A 476 -18.58 -5.14 -4.68
C ILE A 476 -19.67 -4.13 -5.07
N GLY A 477 -19.65 -2.94 -4.45
CA GLY A 477 -20.63 -1.88 -4.73
C GLY A 477 -20.54 -1.33 -6.15
N PHE A 478 -19.33 -1.31 -6.73
CA PHE A 478 -19.10 -0.78 -8.07
C PHE A 478 -19.51 -1.76 -9.18
N GLU A 479 -19.24 -3.06 -9.03
CA GLU A 479 -19.29 -4.00 -10.17
C GLU A 479 -20.65 -4.68 -10.40
N ARG A 480 -21.63 -4.60 -9.48
CA ARG A 480 -23.00 -5.16 -9.59
C ARG A 480 -23.12 -6.66 -10.00
N LYS A 481 -22.03 -7.36 -10.30
CA LYS A 481 -21.92 -8.79 -10.64
C LYS A 481 -20.80 -9.39 -9.80
N LEU A 482 -21.17 -9.86 -8.60
CA LEU A 482 -20.25 -10.24 -7.52
C LEU A 482 -19.39 -11.49 -7.79
N ASP A 483 -19.84 -12.45 -8.59
CA ASP A 483 -19.31 -13.83 -8.49
C ASP A 483 -18.25 -14.20 -9.54
N SER A 484 -17.92 -13.30 -10.48
CA SER A 484 -16.96 -13.61 -11.54
C SER A 484 -15.91 -12.54 -11.83
N CYS A 485 -15.89 -11.42 -11.07
CA CYS A 485 -14.80 -10.47 -11.24
C CYS A 485 -13.52 -10.97 -10.54
N PRO A 486 -12.43 -11.17 -11.28
CA PRO A 486 -11.21 -11.79 -10.73
C PRO A 486 -10.51 -10.93 -9.67
N ARG A 487 -10.85 -9.63 -9.62
CA ARG A 487 -10.32 -8.66 -8.66
C ARG A 487 -11.01 -8.69 -7.32
N VAL A 488 -12.34 -8.76 -7.34
CA VAL A 488 -13.14 -9.02 -6.13
C VAL A 488 -12.65 -10.31 -5.48
N LEU A 489 -12.39 -11.35 -6.29
CA LEU A 489 -11.84 -12.62 -5.82
C LEU A 489 -10.42 -12.48 -5.25
N PHE A 490 -9.53 -11.73 -5.90
CA PHE A 490 -8.17 -11.46 -5.42
C PHE A 490 -8.17 -10.75 -4.06
N ILE A 491 -8.91 -9.64 -3.95
CA ILE A 491 -8.99 -8.82 -2.72
C ILE A 491 -9.66 -9.63 -1.62
N ASN A 492 -10.73 -10.38 -1.92
CA ASN A 492 -11.36 -11.27 -0.96
C ASN A 492 -10.37 -12.32 -0.44
N GLY A 493 -9.59 -12.95 -1.32
CA GLY A 493 -8.55 -13.90 -0.94
C GLY A 493 -7.46 -13.30 -0.03
N LEU A 494 -7.01 -12.07 -0.31
CA LEU A 494 -6.09 -11.35 0.58
C LEU A 494 -6.73 -11.01 1.93
N THR A 495 -7.96 -10.52 1.92
CA THR A 495 -8.73 -10.18 3.13
C THR A 495 -8.84 -11.40 4.04
N ASP A 496 -9.21 -12.54 3.46
CA ASP A 496 -9.33 -13.82 4.12
C ASP A 496 -7.99 -14.35 4.67
N PHE A 497 -6.91 -14.19 3.88
CA PHE A 497 -5.56 -14.50 4.32
C PHE A 497 -5.17 -13.68 5.56
N VAL A 498 -5.30 -12.35 5.50
CA VAL A 498 -4.94 -11.45 6.62
C VAL A 498 -5.78 -11.77 7.85
N ARG A 499 -7.10 -11.91 7.69
CA ARG A 499 -8.04 -12.27 8.77
C ARG A 499 -7.63 -13.55 9.48
N CYS A 500 -7.36 -14.62 8.72
CA CYS A 500 -6.97 -15.90 9.29
C CYS A 500 -5.65 -15.85 10.05
N ASN A 501 -4.66 -15.12 9.53
CA ASN A 501 -3.37 -14.95 10.21
C ASN A 501 -3.52 -14.14 11.50
N LEU A 502 -4.24 -13.02 11.45
CA LEU A 502 -4.52 -12.17 12.60
C LEU A 502 -5.16 -12.97 13.75
N GLU A 503 -6.12 -13.83 13.43
CA GLU A 503 -6.76 -14.73 14.40
C GLU A 503 -5.79 -15.72 15.08
N ARG A 504 -4.81 -16.25 14.34
CA ARG A 504 -3.77 -17.13 14.92
C ARG A 504 -2.81 -16.34 15.80
N LEU A 505 -2.44 -15.13 15.41
CA LEU A 505 -1.58 -14.27 16.23
C LEU A 505 -2.26 -13.83 17.53
N TYR A 506 -3.57 -13.55 17.51
CA TYR A 506 -4.34 -13.34 18.74
C TYR A 506 -4.29 -14.56 19.66
N ASN A 507 -4.33 -15.76 19.09
CA ASN A 507 -4.24 -17.00 19.87
C ASN A 507 -2.87 -17.16 20.56
N VAL A 508 -1.77 -16.80 19.87
CA VAL A 508 -0.42 -16.71 20.45
C VAL A 508 -0.39 -15.72 21.63
N ALA A 509 -1.00 -14.54 21.45
CA ALA A 509 -1.08 -13.52 22.49
C ALA A 509 -1.86 -13.99 23.74
N ILE A 510 -2.97 -14.71 23.55
CA ILE A 510 -3.78 -15.26 24.63
C ILE A 510 -2.98 -16.30 25.43
N LEU A 511 -2.33 -17.24 24.75
CA LEU A 511 -1.60 -18.35 25.38
C LEU A 511 -0.31 -17.88 26.06
N SER A 512 0.33 -16.82 25.58
CA SER A 512 1.53 -16.23 26.21
C SER A 512 1.23 -15.43 27.49
N LYS A 513 0.06 -14.78 27.58
CA LYS A 513 -0.31 -13.91 28.72
C LYS A 513 -0.99 -14.66 29.90
N ASN A 514 -1.05 -16.00 29.89
CA ASN A 514 -1.69 -16.82 30.94
C ASN A 514 -3.14 -16.38 31.30
N VAL A 515 -3.86 -15.76 30.35
CA VAL A 515 -5.18 -15.19 30.63
C VAL A 515 -6.25 -16.27 30.58
N GLN A 516 -6.94 -16.39 31.70
CA GLN A 516 -7.96 -17.37 32.06
C GLN A 516 -9.15 -17.50 31.07
N HIS A 517 -9.79 -18.67 31.17
CA HIS A 517 -11.01 -19.22 30.56
C HIS A 517 -12.05 -18.27 29.91
N GLU A 518 -12.27 -17.06 30.40
CA GLU A 518 -13.32 -16.14 29.90
C GLU A 518 -13.03 -15.57 28.51
N LYS A 519 -11.76 -15.27 28.18
CA LYS A 519 -11.38 -14.86 26.81
C LYS A 519 -11.57 -16.02 25.82
N LEU A 520 -11.28 -17.25 26.24
CA LEU A 520 -11.48 -18.45 25.43
C LEU A 520 -12.97 -18.72 25.17
N LYS A 521 -13.86 -18.51 26.15
CA LYS A 521 -15.32 -18.63 25.96
C LYS A 521 -15.86 -17.61 24.95
N THR A 522 -15.41 -16.36 25.04
CA THR A 522 -15.79 -15.29 24.10
C THR A 522 -15.33 -15.62 22.68
N LEU A 523 -14.08 -16.10 22.55
CA LEU A 523 -13.47 -16.53 21.30
C LEU A 523 -14.24 -17.68 20.63
N ILE A 524 -14.64 -18.67 21.42
CA ILE A 524 -15.47 -19.79 20.98
C ILE A 524 -16.84 -19.25 20.51
N SER A 525 -17.47 -18.36 21.26
CA SER A 525 -18.76 -17.77 20.87
C SER A 525 -18.68 -16.97 19.56
N GLN A 526 -17.56 -16.31 19.27
CA GLN A 526 -17.35 -15.56 18.03
C GLN A 526 -17.17 -16.48 16.82
N ILE A 527 -16.39 -17.56 16.98
CA ILE A 527 -16.22 -18.59 15.94
C ILE A 527 -17.57 -19.12 15.47
N TYR A 528 -18.53 -19.37 16.38
CA TYR A 528 -19.85 -19.89 16.02
C TYR A 528 -20.86 -18.83 15.55
N ARG A 529 -20.63 -17.52 15.79
CA ARG A 529 -21.55 -16.43 15.40
C ARG A 529 -21.22 -15.79 14.04
N GLY A 530 -20.01 -15.95 13.52
CA GLY A 530 -19.49 -15.22 12.37
C GLY A 530 -19.56 -15.90 11.00
N PHE A 531 -20.47 -16.85 10.76
CA PHE A 531 -20.55 -17.58 9.48
C PHE A 531 -21.73 -17.14 8.60
N PRO A 532 -21.54 -16.16 7.70
CA PRO A 532 -22.53 -15.84 6.67
C PRO A 532 -22.31 -16.60 5.34
N ILE A 533 -21.32 -17.48 5.22
CA ILE A 533 -20.96 -18.10 3.92
C ILE A 533 -21.55 -19.51 3.80
N GLU A 534 -22.36 -19.73 2.78
CA GLU A 534 -23.04 -21.00 2.46
C GLU A 534 -22.03 -22.15 2.17
N TYR A 535 -20.79 -21.82 1.75
CA TYR A 535 -19.68 -22.75 1.46
C TYR A 535 -18.29 -22.17 1.85
N PRO A 536 -17.74 -22.44 3.05
CA PRO A 536 -16.43 -21.91 3.46
C PRO A 536 -15.27 -22.65 2.78
N ALA A 537 -14.21 -21.95 2.38
CA ALA A 537 -13.00 -22.55 1.79
C ALA A 537 -12.29 -23.53 2.75
N VAL A 538 -11.61 -24.57 2.21
CA VAL A 538 -10.89 -25.57 3.03
C VAL A 538 -9.83 -24.94 3.92
N GLY A 539 -9.18 -23.88 3.44
CA GLY A 539 -8.24 -23.08 4.22
C GLY A 539 -8.88 -22.56 5.52
N HIS A 540 -10.04 -21.89 5.42
CA HIS A 540 -10.77 -21.38 6.59
C HIS A 540 -11.14 -22.47 7.59
N ILE A 541 -11.68 -23.60 7.12
CA ILE A 541 -12.02 -24.75 7.97
C ILE A 541 -10.78 -25.23 8.73
N THR A 542 -9.66 -25.34 8.02
CA THR A 542 -8.38 -25.77 8.60
C THR A 542 -7.89 -24.81 9.69
N GLN A 543 -8.01 -23.50 9.47
CA GLN A 543 -7.59 -22.46 10.41
C GLN A 543 -8.42 -22.46 11.70
N VAL A 544 -9.74 -22.60 11.58
CA VAL A 544 -10.65 -22.71 12.73
C VAL A 544 -10.33 -23.98 13.54
N ALA A 545 -10.16 -25.11 12.86
CA ALA A 545 -9.77 -26.36 13.50
C ALA A 545 -8.41 -26.24 14.21
N HIS A 546 -7.43 -25.57 13.60
CA HIS A 546 -6.12 -25.31 14.19
C HIS A 546 -6.22 -24.49 15.49
N LYS A 547 -7.04 -23.44 15.49
CA LYS A 547 -7.26 -22.60 16.68
C LYS A 547 -7.88 -23.39 17.84
N LEU A 548 -8.86 -24.25 17.56
CA LEU A 548 -9.43 -25.16 18.57
C LEU A 548 -8.41 -26.20 19.05
N PHE A 549 -7.62 -26.74 18.14
CA PHE A 549 -6.60 -27.76 18.40
C PHE A 549 -5.50 -27.26 19.35
N THR A 550 -4.97 -26.06 19.09
CA THR A 550 -3.91 -25.43 19.90
C THR A 550 -4.39 -25.04 21.31
N ASN A 551 -5.70 -24.80 21.48
CA ASN A 551 -6.34 -24.62 22.78
C ASN A 551 -6.74 -25.94 23.47
N LYS A 552 -6.28 -27.10 22.95
CA LYS A 552 -6.53 -28.45 23.50
C LYS A 552 -8.01 -28.85 23.55
N LEU A 553 -8.87 -28.25 22.71
CA LEU A 553 -10.30 -28.56 22.62
C LEU A 553 -10.54 -29.73 21.64
N TYR A 554 -9.89 -30.86 21.85
CA TYR A 554 -9.80 -31.96 20.88
C TYR A 554 -11.16 -32.53 20.46
N GLU A 555 -12.09 -32.73 21.40
CA GLU A 555 -13.44 -33.22 21.09
C GLU A 555 -14.20 -32.25 20.17
N ARG A 556 -14.03 -30.93 20.39
CA ARG A 556 -14.65 -29.90 19.55
C ARG A 556 -14.03 -29.82 18.16
N VAL A 557 -12.72 -30.03 18.05
CA VAL A 557 -12.04 -30.14 16.75
C VAL A 557 -12.65 -31.28 15.93
N LEU A 558 -12.80 -32.46 16.54
CA LEU A 558 -13.37 -33.62 15.87
C LEU A 558 -14.83 -33.38 15.44
N ALA A 559 -15.67 -32.89 16.36
CA ALA A 559 -17.07 -32.55 16.08
C ALA A 559 -17.22 -31.49 14.97
N PHE A 560 -16.33 -30.50 14.93
CA PHE A 560 -16.30 -29.48 13.88
C PHE A 560 -15.89 -30.09 12.53
N LEU A 561 -14.81 -30.87 12.49
CA LEU A 561 -14.28 -31.45 11.25
C LEU A 561 -15.19 -32.52 10.64
N GLU A 562 -15.93 -33.28 11.46
CA GLU A 562 -16.85 -34.32 10.99
C GLU A 562 -17.91 -33.78 10.02
N GLN A 563 -18.37 -32.55 10.25
CA GLN A 563 -19.37 -31.88 9.41
C GLN A 563 -18.87 -31.61 7.98
N TYR A 564 -17.55 -31.55 7.79
CA TYR A 564 -16.92 -31.22 6.50
C TYR A 564 -16.19 -32.41 5.86
N ILE A 565 -15.69 -33.38 6.63
CA ILE A 565 -14.96 -34.55 6.10
C ILE A 565 -15.78 -35.35 5.08
N VAL A 566 -17.10 -35.48 5.30
CA VAL A 566 -17.99 -36.16 4.35
C VAL A 566 -18.05 -35.39 3.02
N LYS A 567 -18.21 -34.06 3.09
CA LYS A 567 -18.23 -33.18 1.90
C LYS A 567 -16.90 -33.22 1.15
N PHE A 568 -15.77 -33.24 1.86
CA PHE A 568 -14.45 -33.35 1.25
C PHE A 568 -14.26 -34.64 0.42
N LYS A 569 -14.95 -35.73 0.77
CA LYS A 569 -14.86 -36.99 0.02
C LYS A 569 -15.74 -37.00 -1.23
N GLN A 570 -16.73 -36.11 -1.31
CA GLN A 570 -17.77 -36.13 -2.34
C GLN A 570 -17.49 -35.18 -3.51
N MET A 571 -16.55 -34.25 -3.35
CA MET A 571 -16.26 -33.24 -4.36
C MET A 571 -14.76 -33.21 -4.71
N PRO A 572 -14.40 -33.03 -5.98
CA PRO A 572 -13.01 -32.89 -6.41
C PRO A 572 -12.40 -31.55 -5.92
N PHE A 573 -11.07 -31.53 -5.75
CA PHE A 573 -10.29 -30.36 -5.36
C PHE A 573 -9.25 -30.02 -6.43
N LEU A 574 -9.05 -28.73 -6.68
CA LEU A 574 -7.88 -28.21 -7.39
C LEU A 574 -6.77 -27.92 -6.37
N GLY A 575 -5.67 -28.66 -6.43
CA GLY A 575 -4.50 -28.44 -5.56
C GLY A 575 -3.49 -27.52 -6.26
N ILE A 576 -3.16 -26.39 -5.66
CA ILE A 576 -2.19 -25.45 -6.25
C ILE A 576 -0.78 -25.73 -5.71
N GLN A 577 0.17 -25.92 -6.62
CA GLN A 577 1.54 -26.33 -6.28
C GLN A 577 2.49 -25.13 -6.24
N GLY A 578 2.89 -24.74 -5.02
CA GLY A 578 3.93 -23.75 -4.76
C GLY A 578 3.39 -22.39 -4.32
N MET A 579 4.02 -21.81 -3.29
CA MET A 579 3.81 -20.40 -2.95
C MET A 579 4.56 -19.52 -3.94
N GLN A 580 3.94 -19.33 -5.10
CA GLN A 580 4.08 -18.11 -5.86
C GLN A 580 2.67 -17.52 -5.89
N PHE A 581 2.33 -16.72 -4.86
CA PHE A 581 1.02 -16.05 -4.67
C PHE A 581 0.45 -15.46 -5.97
N THR A 582 1.38 -15.13 -6.85
CA THR A 582 1.30 -14.45 -8.12
C THR A 582 0.76 -15.31 -9.26
N ARG A 583 1.17 -16.58 -9.33
CA ARG A 583 0.57 -17.58 -10.23
C ARG A 583 -0.78 -18.10 -9.71
N ILE A 584 -0.97 -18.09 -8.39
CA ILE A 584 -2.21 -18.58 -7.74
C ILE A 584 -3.39 -17.69 -8.10
N CYS A 585 -3.24 -16.36 -8.03
CA CYS A 585 -4.36 -15.44 -8.24
C CYS A 585 -4.69 -15.24 -9.73
N THR A 586 -3.69 -15.32 -10.61
CA THR A 586 -3.87 -15.14 -12.05
C THR A 586 -4.42 -16.38 -12.76
N SER A 587 -4.07 -17.60 -12.34
CA SER A 587 -4.66 -18.83 -12.90
C SER A 587 -6.06 -19.15 -12.38
N TYR A 588 -6.46 -18.54 -11.25
CA TYR A 588 -7.81 -18.66 -10.66
C TYR A 588 -8.90 -18.09 -11.58
N LYS A 589 -8.51 -17.13 -12.44
CA LYS A 589 -9.34 -16.29 -13.30
C LYS A 589 -10.03 -17.06 -14.45
N ASP A 590 -9.34 -18.02 -15.05
CA ASP A 590 -9.81 -18.71 -16.27
C ASP A 590 -10.62 -20.00 -15.99
N GLU A 591 -10.63 -20.45 -14.73
CA GLU A 591 -11.20 -21.73 -14.33
C GLU A 591 -12.51 -21.61 -13.55
N MET A 592 -12.73 -20.58 -12.73
CA MET A 592 -13.91 -20.49 -11.84
C MET A 592 -15.26 -20.50 -12.58
N GLU A 593 -15.37 -19.89 -13.78
CA GLU A 593 -16.61 -19.90 -14.56
C GLU A 593 -17.01 -21.30 -15.06
N LYS A 594 -16.07 -22.25 -15.13
CA LYS A 594 -16.31 -23.62 -15.63
C LYS A 594 -16.67 -24.62 -14.53
N PHE A 595 -16.60 -24.26 -13.25
CA PHE A 595 -16.57 -25.23 -12.15
C PHE A 595 -17.58 -24.97 -11.03
N ARG A 596 -18.89 -24.94 -11.34
CA ARG A 596 -19.95 -24.95 -10.29
C ARG A 596 -19.97 -26.22 -9.41
N ASN A 597 -19.21 -27.26 -9.78
CA ASN A 597 -19.22 -28.59 -9.14
C ASN A 597 -17.86 -29.00 -8.52
N VAL A 598 -16.91 -28.08 -8.30
CA VAL A 598 -15.57 -28.34 -7.72
C VAL A 598 -15.38 -27.47 -6.49
N TRP A 599 -14.68 -27.94 -5.45
CA TRP A 599 -14.33 -27.07 -4.32
C TRP A 599 -13.36 -25.97 -4.75
N PRO A 600 -13.40 -24.77 -4.11
CA PRO A 600 -12.40 -23.74 -4.33
C PRO A 600 -10.98 -24.32 -4.22
N PRO A 601 -10.05 -23.94 -5.11
CA PRO A 601 -8.68 -24.41 -5.05
C PRO A 601 -8.05 -24.22 -3.67
N VAL A 602 -7.33 -25.24 -3.22
CA VAL A 602 -6.84 -25.34 -1.84
C VAL A 602 -5.44 -24.74 -1.73
N CYS A 603 -5.31 -23.58 -1.05
CA CYS A 603 -4.02 -22.96 -0.72
C CYS A 603 -3.40 -23.59 0.54
N ASN A 604 -2.09 -23.78 0.57
CA ASN A 604 -1.40 -24.38 1.73
C ASN A 604 -1.56 -23.53 2.99
N ILE A 605 -1.70 -24.19 4.14
CA ILE A 605 -1.56 -23.52 5.43
C ILE A 605 -0.08 -23.22 5.67
N THR A 606 0.21 -21.98 5.99
CA THR A 606 1.57 -21.49 6.23
C THR A 606 1.77 -21.21 7.71
N PHE A 607 2.80 -21.82 8.29
CA PHE A 607 3.18 -21.61 9.69
C PHE A 607 4.43 -20.72 9.80
N PHE A 608 4.39 -19.76 10.72
CA PHE A 608 5.42 -18.75 10.96
C PHE A 608 6.06 -18.86 12.35
N LYS A 609 7.11 -18.05 12.62
CA LYS A 609 7.99 -18.21 13.82
C LYS A 609 7.28 -17.75 15.05
N LEU A 610 6.52 -16.69 14.86
CA LEU A 610 5.65 -16.12 15.85
C LEU A 610 4.72 -17.15 16.48
N GLU A 611 4.32 -18.12 15.69
CA GLU A 611 3.36 -19.13 16.08
C GLU A 611 4.03 -20.30 16.83
N GLU A 612 5.37 -20.36 16.92
CA GLU A 612 6.09 -21.52 17.46
C GLU A 612 5.54 -22.00 18.82
N SER A 613 5.15 -21.06 19.69
CA SER A 613 4.58 -21.34 21.02
C SER A 613 3.28 -22.13 21.01
N ILE A 614 2.51 -22.09 19.91
CA ILE A 614 1.21 -22.76 19.78
C ILE A 614 1.29 -23.99 18.87
N LEU A 615 2.44 -24.27 18.26
CA LEU A 615 2.61 -25.37 17.30
C LEU A 615 3.00 -26.68 17.99
N SER A 616 2.65 -27.80 17.36
CA SER A 616 3.09 -29.12 17.80
C SER A 616 4.60 -29.31 17.58
N ASP A 617 5.21 -30.17 18.38
CA ASP A 617 6.67 -30.44 18.32
C ASP A 617 7.13 -30.84 16.91
N ASP A 618 6.31 -31.59 16.17
CA ASP A 618 6.62 -32.01 14.80
C ASP A 618 6.81 -30.79 13.87
N ILE A 619 5.93 -29.79 13.98
CA ILE A 619 5.95 -28.57 13.16
C ILE A 619 7.08 -27.66 13.65
N ARG A 620 7.30 -27.56 14.97
CA ARG A 620 8.39 -26.78 15.55
C ARG A 620 9.77 -27.26 15.06
N LEU A 621 9.95 -28.57 14.93
CA LEU A 621 11.18 -29.15 14.40
C LEU A 621 11.39 -28.82 12.92
N GLU A 622 10.34 -28.90 12.10
CA GLU A 622 10.40 -28.50 10.70
C GLU A 622 10.73 -27.00 10.54
N LEU A 623 10.16 -26.18 11.42
CA LEU A 623 10.40 -24.75 11.47
C LEU A 623 11.88 -24.53 11.79
N PHE A 624 12.38 -25.10 12.88
CA PHE A 624 13.79 -25.00 13.26
C PHE A 624 14.75 -25.42 12.14
N ALA A 625 14.44 -26.52 11.45
CA ALA A 625 15.27 -26.98 10.34
C ALA A 625 15.21 -26.06 9.11
N ALA A 626 14.05 -25.45 8.82
CA ALA A 626 13.94 -24.42 7.79
C ALA A 626 14.78 -23.19 8.14
N GLU A 627 14.83 -22.80 9.41
CA GLU A 627 15.63 -21.68 9.93
C GLU A 627 17.13 -21.92 9.72
N ILE A 628 17.63 -23.11 10.09
CA ILE A 628 19.04 -23.49 9.92
C ILE A 628 19.43 -23.50 8.44
N ALA A 629 18.60 -24.10 7.59
CA ALA A 629 18.90 -24.22 6.16
C ALA A 629 19.02 -22.84 5.49
N LEU A 630 18.24 -21.85 5.94
CA LEU A 630 18.30 -20.48 5.45
C LEU A 630 19.57 -19.76 5.92
N LYS A 631 19.93 -19.87 7.20
CA LYS A 631 21.16 -19.28 7.77
C LYS A 631 22.44 -19.74 7.06
N GLN A 632 22.40 -20.89 6.39
CA GLN A 632 23.53 -21.45 5.62
C GLN A 632 23.63 -20.94 4.17
N GLN A 633 22.64 -20.20 3.65
CA GLN A 633 22.67 -19.68 2.28
C GLN A 633 23.49 -18.38 2.19
N LYS A 634 24.44 -18.31 1.24
CA LYS A 634 25.30 -17.14 1.00
C LYS A 634 24.56 -15.92 0.43
N HIS A 635 23.48 -16.16 -0.32
CA HIS A 635 22.57 -15.11 -0.79
C HIS A 635 21.29 -15.21 0.04
N LYS A 636 20.99 -14.17 0.83
CA LYS A 636 19.71 -14.03 1.52
C LYS A 636 18.60 -13.78 0.50
N LYS A 637 18.25 -14.76 -0.34
CA LYS A 637 16.96 -14.75 -1.02
C LYS A 637 15.92 -14.97 0.06
N TYR A 638 15.02 -14.01 0.26
CA TYR A 638 13.94 -14.08 1.24
C TYR A 638 13.00 -15.24 0.90
N TYR A 639 13.38 -16.45 1.28
CA TYR A 639 12.41 -17.44 1.69
C TYR A 639 12.26 -17.24 3.18
N LEU A 640 11.21 -16.53 3.56
CA LEU A 640 10.76 -16.48 4.95
C LEU A 640 10.74 -17.90 5.51
N TYR A 641 11.16 -18.07 6.76
CA TYR A 641 11.15 -19.39 7.37
C TYR A 641 9.66 -19.77 7.57
N CYS A 642 9.13 -20.63 6.70
CA CYS A 642 7.74 -21.02 6.78
C CYS A 642 7.56 -22.46 6.36
N ILE A 643 6.58 -23.11 6.98
CA ILE A 643 6.17 -24.45 6.59
C ILE A 643 4.85 -24.31 5.87
N ASN A 644 4.82 -24.80 4.63
CA ASN A 644 3.60 -24.94 3.86
C ASN A 644 3.14 -26.39 3.95
N VAL A 645 1.91 -26.59 4.42
CA VAL A 645 1.27 -27.91 4.48
C VAL A 645 -0.05 -27.83 3.74
N HIS A 646 -0.35 -28.83 2.92
CA HIS A 646 -1.66 -28.95 2.31
C HIS A 646 -2.76 -29.00 3.41
N PRO A 647 -3.81 -28.16 3.37
CA PRO A 647 -4.79 -28.03 4.44
C PRO A 647 -5.54 -29.32 4.73
N LEU A 648 -5.89 -30.11 3.71
CA LEU A 648 -6.50 -31.43 3.93
C LEU A 648 -5.53 -32.37 4.67
N VAL A 649 -4.25 -32.41 4.30
CA VAL A 649 -3.26 -33.21 5.04
C VAL A 649 -3.22 -32.76 6.49
N TYR A 650 -3.22 -31.44 6.71
CA TYR A 650 -3.21 -30.86 8.05
C TYR A 650 -4.48 -31.17 8.86
N ILE A 651 -5.67 -31.16 8.24
CA ILE A 651 -6.94 -31.58 8.87
C ILE A 651 -6.85 -33.02 9.37
N TYR A 652 -6.36 -33.94 8.53
CA TYR A 652 -6.25 -35.35 8.94
C TYR A 652 -5.11 -35.59 9.93
N TYR A 653 -4.05 -34.77 9.89
CA TYR A 653 -3.02 -34.73 10.92
C TYR A 653 -3.61 -34.29 12.27
N MET A 654 -4.38 -33.20 12.31
CA MET A 654 -5.09 -32.75 13.51
C MET A 654 -6.07 -33.79 14.02
N LYS A 655 -6.85 -34.44 13.13
CA LYS A 655 -7.75 -35.54 13.49
C LYS A 655 -7.00 -36.66 14.21
N TYR A 656 -5.86 -37.11 13.66
CA TYR A 656 -5.02 -38.12 14.29
C TYR A 656 -4.51 -37.67 15.67
N LYS A 657 -3.94 -36.45 15.77
CA LYS A 657 -3.42 -35.92 17.04
C LYS A 657 -4.52 -35.77 18.10
N CYS A 658 -5.73 -35.34 17.71
CA CYS A 658 -6.88 -35.29 18.61
C CYS A 658 -7.23 -36.68 19.15
N CYS A 659 -7.41 -37.67 18.26
CA CYS A 659 -7.73 -39.05 18.66
C CYS A 659 -6.67 -39.63 19.59
N ARG A 660 -5.38 -39.38 19.31
CA ARG A 660 -4.27 -39.84 20.13
C ARG A 660 -4.28 -39.22 21.54
N ASN A 661 -4.52 -37.91 21.65
CA ASN A 661 -4.60 -37.25 22.96
C ASN A 661 -5.82 -37.70 23.78
N LEU A 662 -6.87 -38.20 23.11
CA LEU A 662 -8.07 -38.73 23.75
C LEU A 662 -8.03 -40.23 24.04
N LYS A 663 -6.95 -40.97 23.69
CA LYS A 663 -6.79 -42.43 23.88
C LYS A 663 -6.93 -42.93 25.34
N GLY A 664 -7.06 -42.03 26.32
CA GLY A 664 -7.30 -42.34 27.73
C GLY A 664 -8.71 -42.01 28.26
N ASN A 665 -9.59 -41.43 27.43
CA ASN A 665 -10.97 -41.08 27.82
C ASN A 665 -11.94 -42.22 27.44
N SER A 666 -12.94 -42.50 28.28
CA SER A 666 -13.88 -43.63 28.13
C SER A 666 -14.75 -43.61 26.87
N ALA A 667 -14.72 -42.51 26.09
CA ALA A 667 -15.48 -42.34 24.86
C ALA A 667 -14.68 -42.59 23.57
N TYR A 668 -13.34 -42.62 23.62
CA TYR A 668 -12.49 -42.74 22.43
C TYR A 668 -11.62 -44.00 22.46
N THR A 669 -11.71 -44.80 21.40
CA THR A 669 -11.07 -46.14 21.34
C THR A 669 -9.79 -46.14 20.50
N VAL A 670 -8.93 -47.14 20.75
CA VAL A 670 -7.74 -47.41 19.92
C VAL A 670 -8.08 -47.56 18.42
N GLY A 671 -9.29 -48.04 18.10
CA GLY A 671 -9.78 -48.22 16.73
C GLY A 671 -9.95 -46.91 15.95
N GLU A 672 -10.31 -45.81 16.62
CA GLU A 672 -10.51 -44.50 15.97
C GLU A 672 -9.18 -43.86 15.62
N THR A 673 -8.15 -44.02 16.46
CA THR A 673 -6.81 -43.53 16.14
C THR A 673 -6.20 -44.28 14.95
N TYR A 674 -6.42 -45.59 14.87
CA TYR A 674 -6.00 -46.41 13.73
C TYR A 674 -6.73 -46.03 12.43
N THR A 675 -8.01 -45.65 12.53
CA THR A 675 -8.77 -45.14 11.39
C THR A 675 -8.23 -43.78 10.95
N ALA A 676 -7.94 -42.88 11.90
CA ALA A 676 -7.40 -41.55 11.60
C ALA A 676 -6.02 -41.62 10.93
N ILE A 677 -5.12 -42.53 11.36
CA ILE A 677 -3.81 -42.68 10.71
C ILE A 677 -3.93 -43.26 9.30
N LYS A 678 -4.86 -44.19 9.06
CA LYS A 678 -5.15 -44.71 7.71
C LYS A 678 -5.66 -43.61 6.78
N ASP A 679 -6.58 -42.79 7.27
CA ASP A 679 -7.09 -41.64 6.52
C ASP A 679 -5.94 -40.67 6.20
N LEU A 680 -5.07 -40.34 7.17
CA LEU A 680 -3.91 -39.47 6.95
C LEU A 680 -2.96 -40.04 5.89
N VAL A 681 -2.64 -41.33 5.94
CA VAL A 681 -1.81 -42.00 4.92
C VAL A 681 -2.42 -41.81 3.53
N LYS A 682 -3.73 -42.02 3.38
CA LYS A 682 -4.43 -41.86 2.10
C LYS A 682 -4.28 -40.44 1.56
N GLN A 683 -4.46 -39.44 2.41
CA GLN A 683 -4.38 -38.03 2.02
C GLN A 683 -2.96 -37.61 1.66
N VAL A 684 -1.99 -37.96 2.50
CA VAL A 684 -0.57 -37.66 2.21
C VAL A 684 -0.19 -38.25 0.87
N LEU A 685 -0.55 -39.53 0.61
CA LEU A 685 -0.28 -40.20 -0.67
C LEU A 685 -0.98 -39.53 -1.87
N ALA A 686 -2.21 -39.04 -1.71
CA ALA A 686 -2.95 -38.35 -2.76
C ALA A 686 -2.29 -37.02 -3.19
N TYR A 687 -1.66 -36.30 -2.25
CA TYR A 687 -1.06 -34.98 -2.50
C TYR A 687 0.48 -34.99 -2.51
N THR A 688 1.10 -36.17 -2.73
CA THR A 688 2.57 -36.39 -2.64
C THR A 688 3.43 -35.67 -3.69
N SER A 689 2.86 -34.85 -4.55
CA SER A 689 3.60 -34.33 -5.70
C SER A 689 4.79 -33.46 -5.27
N TYR A 690 4.71 -32.60 -4.24
CA TYR A 690 5.82 -31.67 -3.90
C TYR A 690 6.06 -31.27 -2.42
N GLU A 691 5.35 -31.79 -1.42
CA GLU A 691 5.54 -31.38 0.00
C GLU A 691 6.17 -32.47 0.87
N TYR A 692 7.47 -32.35 1.13
CA TYR A 692 8.17 -33.23 2.09
C TYR A 692 7.69 -33.02 3.54
N TYR A 693 7.16 -31.83 3.88
CA TYR A 693 6.59 -31.55 5.19
C TYR A 693 5.44 -32.51 5.53
N SER A 694 4.53 -32.72 4.58
CA SER A 694 3.42 -33.68 4.69
C SER A 694 3.90 -35.12 4.95
N LEU A 695 5.01 -35.53 4.31
CA LEU A 695 5.64 -36.83 4.55
C LEU A 695 6.29 -36.90 5.94
N ASN A 696 6.97 -35.85 6.37
CA ASN A 696 7.61 -35.81 7.68
C ASN A 696 6.57 -35.87 8.82
N LEU A 697 5.49 -35.11 8.72
CA LEU A 697 4.37 -35.18 9.68
C LEU A 697 3.79 -36.60 9.78
N LEU A 698 3.60 -37.29 8.65
CA LEU A 698 3.16 -38.68 8.66
C LEU A 698 4.19 -39.62 9.30
N GLY A 699 5.47 -39.43 9.01
CA GLY A 699 6.55 -40.21 9.63
C GLY A 699 6.56 -40.07 11.15
N CYS A 700 6.35 -38.86 11.67
CA CYS A 700 6.20 -38.61 13.10
C CYS A 700 5.00 -39.37 13.70
N CYS A 701 3.83 -39.28 13.05
CA CYS A 701 2.62 -39.99 13.49
C CYS A 701 2.81 -41.51 13.50
N LEU A 702 3.48 -42.08 12.49
CA LEU A 702 3.79 -43.52 12.45
C LEU A 702 4.77 -43.94 13.55
N THR A 703 5.74 -43.09 13.86
CA THR A 703 6.70 -43.30 14.95
C THR A 703 5.99 -43.34 16.30
N GLU A 704 5.07 -42.40 16.51
CA GLU A 704 4.24 -42.30 17.71
C GLU A 704 3.36 -43.54 17.95
N GLU A 705 2.88 -44.21 16.91
CA GLU A 705 2.14 -45.48 16.98
C GLU A 705 3.04 -46.72 17.03
N GLY A 706 4.37 -46.57 17.10
CA GLY A 706 5.31 -47.70 17.11
C GLY A 706 5.48 -48.41 15.75
N CYS A 707 4.97 -47.84 14.66
CA CYS A 707 5.11 -48.38 13.30
C CYS A 707 6.46 -47.98 12.67
N LEU A 708 7.56 -48.44 13.30
CA LEU A 708 8.92 -48.00 12.97
C LEU A 708 9.29 -48.27 11.50
N ARG A 709 9.00 -49.47 10.99
CA ARG A 709 9.29 -49.83 9.58
C ARG A 709 8.53 -48.95 8.59
N GLY A 710 7.29 -48.59 8.92
CA GLY A 710 6.48 -47.66 8.15
C GLY A 710 7.07 -46.26 8.16
N ALA A 711 7.44 -45.76 9.34
CA ALA A 711 8.06 -44.46 9.52
C ALA A 711 9.37 -44.32 8.72
N ILE A 712 10.28 -45.32 8.79
CA ILE A 712 11.53 -45.35 8.01
C ILE A 712 11.24 -45.22 6.51
N LYS A 713 10.25 -45.97 6.00
CA LYS A 713 9.88 -45.93 4.58
C LYS A 713 9.38 -44.54 4.17
N ILE A 714 8.59 -43.89 5.02
CA ILE A 714 8.07 -42.55 4.76
C ILE A 714 9.17 -41.49 4.81
N PHE A 715 10.03 -41.48 5.84
CA PHE A 715 11.16 -40.54 5.90
C PHE A 715 12.14 -40.75 4.74
N SER A 716 12.39 -42.00 4.33
CA SER A 716 13.20 -42.29 3.14
C SER A 716 12.58 -41.69 1.87
N LYS A 717 11.25 -41.77 1.72
CA LYS A 717 10.53 -41.15 0.61
C LYS A 717 10.60 -39.61 0.68
N ALA A 718 10.53 -39.03 1.87
CA ALA A 718 10.70 -37.59 2.09
C ALA A 718 12.10 -37.12 1.66
N TYR A 719 13.14 -37.87 2.05
CA TYR A 719 14.52 -37.60 1.66
C TYR A 719 14.73 -37.69 0.15
N GLN A 720 14.17 -38.70 -0.52
CA GLN A 720 14.24 -38.84 -1.97
C GLN A 720 13.55 -37.68 -2.70
N LYS A 721 12.45 -37.15 -2.15
CA LYS A 721 11.71 -36.03 -2.75
C LYS A 721 12.47 -34.69 -2.65
N ARG A 722 13.30 -34.50 -1.63
CA ARG A 722 14.24 -33.36 -1.52
C ARG A 722 15.55 -33.80 -0.88
N LEU A 723 16.51 -34.18 -1.73
CA LEU A 723 17.86 -34.53 -1.32
C LEU A 723 18.49 -33.39 -0.51
N HIS A 724 19.25 -33.75 0.54
CA HIS A 724 20.04 -32.82 1.37
C HIS A 724 19.26 -31.86 2.27
N ARG A 725 17.98 -32.13 2.61
CA ARG A 725 17.27 -31.35 3.66
C ARG A 725 17.55 -31.89 5.05
N ASN A 726 18.09 -31.02 5.91
CA ASN A 726 18.44 -31.34 7.30
C ASN A 726 17.25 -31.87 8.12
N SER A 727 16.01 -31.39 7.89
CA SER A 727 14.84 -31.81 8.69
C SER A 727 14.56 -33.31 8.62
N VAL A 728 14.67 -33.92 7.44
CA VAL A 728 14.46 -35.36 7.25
C VAL A 728 15.52 -36.19 7.97
N LEU A 729 16.77 -35.70 8.00
CA LEU A 729 17.87 -36.34 8.74
C LEU A 729 17.63 -36.25 10.25
N TYR A 730 17.16 -35.11 10.75
CA TYR A 730 16.78 -34.95 12.16
C TYR A 730 15.67 -35.91 12.58
N HIS A 731 14.59 -36.00 11.80
CA HIS A 731 13.50 -36.95 12.07
C HIS A 731 13.96 -38.41 12.03
N THR A 732 14.82 -38.75 11.06
CA THR A 732 15.40 -40.10 10.95
C THR A 732 16.29 -40.40 12.15
N ALA A 733 17.11 -39.45 12.60
CA ALA A 733 17.97 -39.61 13.77
C ALA A 733 17.15 -39.78 15.07
N LEU A 734 16.09 -38.98 15.27
CA LEU A 734 15.17 -39.11 16.40
C LEU A 734 14.47 -40.48 16.42
N LEU A 735 14.04 -40.96 15.26
CA LEU A 735 13.45 -42.28 15.10
C LEU A 735 14.44 -43.39 15.48
N LEU A 736 15.67 -43.33 14.95
CA LEU A 736 16.71 -44.33 15.23
C LEU A 736 17.08 -44.31 16.72
N SER A 737 17.25 -43.13 17.33
CA SER A 737 17.47 -43.00 18.77
C SER A 737 16.38 -43.71 19.58
N LYS A 738 15.10 -43.47 19.28
CA LYS A 738 13.99 -44.16 19.95
C LYS A 738 13.97 -45.67 19.70
N ALA A 739 14.34 -46.12 18.50
CA ALA A 739 14.41 -47.54 18.16
C ALA A 739 15.56 -48.28 18.85
N PHE A 740 16.67 -47.58 19.16
CA PHE A 740 17.88 -48.17 19.74
C PHE A 740 18.04 -47.94 21.26
N ILE A 741 17.32 -47.00 21.88
CA ILE A 741 17.28 -46.88 23.35
C ILE A 741 16.71 -48.17 24.00
N GLY A 742 15.82 -48.90 23.31
CA GLY A 742 15.34 -50.21 23.75
C GLY A 742 16.39 -51.34 23.67
N PHE A 743 17.53 -51.12 23.02
CA PHE A 743 18.61 -52.10 22.90
C PHE A 743 19.66 -52.00 24.02
N GLU A 744 19.85 -50.82 24.63
CA GLU A 744 20.80 -50.66 25.74
C GLU A 744 20.36 -51.41 27.01
N THR A 745 19.06 -51.69 27.18
CA THR A 745 18.54 -52.49 28.30
C THR A 745 18.53 -54.01 28.03
N ALA A 746 18.93 -54.47 26.84
CA ALA A 746 18.81 -55.87 26.43
C ALA A 746 20.15 -56.57 26.10
N GLY A 747 21.30 -55.93 26.32
CA GLY A 747 22.58 -56.46 25.86
C GLY A 747 23.80 -56.02 26.67
N THR A 748 23.82 -56.28 27.97
CA THR A 748 25.08 -56.35 28.73
C THR A 748 25.40 -57.80 29.06
N ASP A 749 26.05 -58.50 28.13
CA ASP A 749 26.88 -59.66 28.45
C ASP A 749 28.36 -59.21 28.34
N PRO A 750 29.09 -59.03 29.45
CA PRO A 750 30.36 -58.32 29.47
C PRO A 750 31.53 -59.27 29.20
N LYS A 751 31.70 -59.71 27.94
CA LYS A 751 32.96 -60.27 27.47
C LYS A 751 33.19 -59.91 26.01
N ILE A 752 33.93 -58.83 25.78
CA ILE A 752 35.02 -58.63 24.79
C ILE A 752 35.26 -57.12 24.70
N SER A 753 36.13 -56.60 25.58
CA SER A 753 36.79 -55.31 25.36
C SER A 753 38.15 -55.28 26.08
N LYS A 754 39.08 -56.13 25.65
CA LYS A 754 40.51 -55.96 25.95
C LYS A 754 41.38 -56.47 24.79
N SER A 755 41.52 -55.62 23.78
CA SER A 755 42.72 -55.44 22.92
C SER A 755 42.24 -54.51 21.80
N SER A 756 42.67 -53.27 21.68
CA SER A 756 44.05 -52.86 21.44
C SER A 756 44.17 -51.34 21.57
N ALA A 757 44.94 -50.87 22.53
CA ALA A 757 45.45 -49.51 22.55
C ALA A 757 46.86 -49.54 23.14
N ALA A 758 47.86 -49.72 22.28
CA ALA A 758 49.21 -49.28 22.56
C ALA A 758 50.03 -49.28 21.25
N LYS A 759 50.76 -48.18 21.06
CA LYS A 759 51.84 -47.91 20.09
C LYS A 759 51.41 -47.43 18.70
N LYS A 760 51.53 -46.11 18.52
CA LYS A 760 52.62 -45.54 17.70
C LYS A 760 52.78 -44.05 17.97
N SER A 761 53.93 -43.70 18.51
CA SER A 761 54.58 -42.39 18.45
C SER A 761 55.99 -42.63 17.93
N VAL A 762 56.53 -41.64 17.20
CA VAL A 762 57.92 -41.57 16.66
C VAL A 762 58.05 -42.37 15.33
N GLU A 763 58.44 -41.82 14.18
CA GLU A 763 59.55 -40.89 13.87
C GLU A 763 59.40 -40.30 12.43
N SER A 764 60.06 -39.15 12.21
CA SER A 764 60.33 -38.37 10.98
C SER A 764 59.17 -37.72 10.22
#